data_AF-A0A926B8B3-F1
#
_entry.id   AF-A0A926B8B3-F1
#
_cell.length_a   1.000
_cell.length_b   1.000
_cell.length_c   1.000
_cell.angle_alpha   90.00
_cell.angle_beta   90.00
_cell.angle_gamma   90.00
#
_symmetry.space_group_name_H-M   'P 1'
#
loop_
_entity.id
_entity.type
_entity.pdbx_description
1 polymer ?
#
loop_
_entity_poly.entity_id
_entity_poly.type
_entity_poly.pdbx_seq_one_letter_code
_entity_poly.pdbx_strand_id
1 'polypeptide(L)'
;MAVSLYRYTWMHTRRQQLWMLFVVALSIPALFLSLNLPKLIVNGPIQGEGFESETATQSYLGLSIPMPDWLVSGGQLALFDGVDLTRLNALYVLSGFFLLLVIVNGWFKYYLNTFKGRLGERMLRRMRYEFVDLVLRFPILRFRQLRAPEVASMIKDELEPIGGFIGEAFVTPVFLLSQILTAIVFIFVQSVSLGLVAMGVMGIQVVLIPRMRRRLLVLGRQRQLTARQFAGRVGEIVEGIASVHTNDTSNWERAGVSEELGRIFLIRFDIYQWKFLVKFLNNFLAQVTPFIFYLFGGYYAITGQLDIGQLVAVIAAYKDLPSPLKDLIDWDQIRLDVQVKYEQVVEQFDVDNISEAALQAPAKERVAPLAGAFVLSGLTAQEEADGRLFEDVTVDLPLTQKVAVVAGVGEGAEHVAEVMARLRPPSAGQITLGDEPLGAVPEAVTGRRLAYVDATTYLPRSSLRDSLLYGLRHYPVLPAEREKTKTDALAVHETKRSGNTQLDIADGWIDFEDLGLASETDLGPYVAEILSLVMLERDVRLFGLRTRVPEKFVEEVSATVLKSRLAFRETLEAEGMESYVEAFDPDRYIVNATIMENIVFGAPRDARLGLAQFFAHPYARETGRATGLAQNLFEMGRDIAVTMIDLFGDLEPGNPLLQRISIMTPEELKDYRQVIMRVAGRSFDQAGATERLALIRLALSYVEPRHRLGLIDEAFQNRV
;
A
#
# COMPACT_ATOMS: atom_id res chain seq x y z
N MET A 1 -23.40 13.15 0.61
CA MET A 1 -22.09 13.77 0.25
C MET A 1 -22.32 15.02 -0.60
N ALA A 2 -21.30 15.87 -0.82
CA ALA A 2 -21.48 17.05 -1.69
C ALA A 2 -21.66 16.60 -3.15
N VAL A 3 -22.67 17.13 -3.83
CA VAL A 3 -23.04 16.78 -5.22
C VAL A 3 -21.94 17.11 -6.24
N SER A 4 -20.93 17.91 -5.87
CA SER A 4 -19.86 18.34 -6.78
C SER A 4 -18.49 18.29 -6.11
N LEU A 5 -17.51 17.70 -6.82
CA LEU A 5 -16.10 17.66 -6.43
C LEU A 5 -15.53 19.05 -6.11
N TYR A 6 -15.91 20.08 -6.87
CA TYR A 6 -15.45 21.45 -6.63
C TYR A 6 -15.97 22.02 -5.32
N ARG A 7 -17.24 21.74 -5.00
CA ARG A 7 -17.85 22.16 -3.74
C ARG A 7 -17.18 21.45 -2.57
N TYR A 8 -16.94 20.14 -2.68
CA TYR A 8 -16.20 19.36 -1.70
C TYR A 8 -14.78 19.92 -1.49
N THR A 9 -14.06 20.15 -2.58
CA THR A 9 -12.70 20.72 -2.58
C THR A 9 -12.68 22.06 -1.87
N TRP A 10 -13.57 22.98 -2.24
CA TRP A 10 -13.61 24.32 -1.65
C TRP A 10 -13.95 24.30 -0.16
N MET A 11 -14.96 23.51 0.23
CA MET A 11 -15.43 23.40 1.62
C MET A 11 -14.30 23.00 2.57
N HIS A 12 -13.45 22.06 2.14
CA HIS A 12 -12.38 21.53 2.99
C HIS A 12 -11.01 22.20 2.82
N THR A 13 -10.78 22.94 1.73
CA THR A 13 -9.45 23.50 1.42
C THR A 13 -9.40 25.02 1.19
N ARG A 14 -10.51 25.76 1.27
CA ARG A 14 -10.59 27.21 0.95
C ARG A 14 -9.43 28.06 1.47
N ARG A 15 -9.04 27.91 2.74
CA ARG A 15 -7.96 28.72 3.36
C ARG A 15 -6.59 28.44 2.73
N GLN A 16 -6.32 27.18 2.40
CA GLN A 16 -5.08 26.75 1.77
C GLN A 16 -5.02 27.18 0.30
N GLN A 17 -6.15 27.07 -0.41
CA GLN A 17 -6.28 27.53 -1.80
C GLN A 17 -6.04 29.04 -1.91
N LEU A 18 -6.70 29.83 -1.05
CA LEU A 18 -6.51 31.30 -1.02
C LEU A 18 -5.06 31.70 -0.74
N TRP A 19 -4.38 31.01 0.19
CA TRP A 19 -2.97 31.25 0.45
C TRP A 19 -2.09 30.97 -0.77
N MET A 20 -2.30 29.84 -1.45
CA MET A 20 -1.55 29.53 -2.66
C MET A 20 -1.81 30.53 -3.79
N LEU A 21 -3.06 30.99 -3.97
CA LEU A 21 -3.41 32.02 -4.94
C LEU A 21 -2.71 33.35 -4.65
N PHE A 22 -2.58 33.72 -3.37
CA PHE A 22 -1.79 34.88 -2.96
C PHE A 22 -0.31 34.72 -3.34
N VAL A 23 0.28 33.54 -3.11
CA VAL A 23 1.67 33.24 -3.52
C VAL A 23 1.83 33.30 -5.05
N VAL A 24 0.85 32.83 -5.82
CA VAL A 24 0.83 32.99 -7.29
C VAL A 24 0.87 34.48 -7.66
N ALA A 25 0.01 35.30 -7.06
CA ALA A 25 -0.02 36.74 -7.33
C ALA A 25 1.34 37.41 -7.02
N LEU A 26 2.00 37.01 -5.93
CA LEU A 26 3.33 37.50 -5.55
C LEU A 26 4.43 37.10 -6.54
N SER A 27 4.25 36.02 -7.31
CA SER A 27 5.23 35.56 -8.30
C SER A 27 5.17 36.33 -9.64
N ILE A 28 4.05 36.99 -9.94
CA ILE A 28 3.83 37.68 -11.24
C ILE A 28 4.88 38.78 -11.49
N PRO A 29 5.20 39.68 -10.55
CA PRO A 29 6.21 40.72 -10.79
C PRO A 29 7.60 40.14 -11.06
N ALA A 30 8.01 39.11 -10.32
CA ALA A 30 9.30 38.45 -10.51
C ALA A 30 9.38 37.77 -11.89
N LEU A 31 8.29 37.16 -12.36
CA LEU A 31 8.19 36.61 -13.71
C LEU A 31 8.31 37.70 -14.76
N PHE A 32 7.56 38.80 -14.64
CA PHE A 32 7.60 39.91 -15.59
C PHE A 32 9.00 40.54 -15.69
N LEU A 33 9.65 40.81 -14.55
CA LEU A 33 10.99 41.36 -14.52
C LEU A 33 12.02 40.42 -15.17
N SER A 34 11.88 39.11 -14.97
CA SER A 34 12.79 38.12 -15.57
C SER A 34 12.72 38.10 -17.10
N LEU A 35 11.56 38.39 -17.69
CA LEU A 35 11.38 38.50 -19.14
C LEU A 35 12.02 39.77 -19.71
N ASN A 36 12.09 40.86 -18.93
CA ASN A 36 12.62 42.15 -19.39
C ASN A 36 14.15 42.22 -19.31
N LEU A 37 14.79 41.51 -18.38
CA LEU A 37 16.24 41.60 -18.18
C LEU A 37 17.11 41.21 -19.39
N PRO A 38 16.79 40.18 -20.18
CA PRO A 38 17.53 39.88 -21.40
C PRO A 38 17.60 41.07 -22.37
N LYS A 39 16.52 41.85 -22.50
CA LYS A 39 16.50 43.08 -23.30
C LYS A 39 17.49 44.11 -22.74
N LEU A 40 17.43 44.37 -21.43
CA LEU A 40 18.31 45.35 -20.79
C LEU A 40 19.80 44.96 -20.92
N ILE A 41 20.11 43.67 -20.85
CA ILE A 41 21.45 43.13 -21.06
C ILE A 41 21.92 43.32 -22.51
N VAL A 42 21.05 43.06 -23.49
CA VAL A 42 21.39 43.18 -24.91
C VAL A 42 21.58 44.64 -25.33
N ASN A 43 20.63 45.51 -25.00
CA ASN A 43 20.64 46.91 -25.43
C ASN A 43 21.75 47.72 -24.74
N GLY A 44 21.91 47.52 -23.43
CA GLY A 44 22.88 48.26 -22.65
C GLY A 44 24.31 47.74 -22.85
N PRO A 45 24.78 46.81 -21.99
CA PRO A 45 26.19 46.44 -21.98
C PRO A 45 26.68 45.70 -23.24
N ILE A 46 25.83 44.94 -23.95
CA ILE A 46 26.27 44.18 -25.13
C ILE A 46 26.39 45.09 -26.35
N GLN A 47 25.34 45.80 -26.73
CA GLN A 47 25.36 46.72 -27.89
C GLN A 47 26.14 48.01 -27.59
N GLY A 48 26.28 48.38 -26.32
CA GLY A 48 27.02 49.58 -25.89
C GLY A 48 26.19 50.85 -25.93
N GLU A 49 24.86 50.78 -26.04
CA GLU A 49 24.01 51.97 -26.06
C GLU A 49 24.16 52.77 -24.75
N GLY A 50 24.61 54.02 -24.89
CA GLY A 50 24.94 54.96 -23.82
C GLY A 50 26.15 54.60 -22.94
N PHE A 51 27.05 53.75 -23.47
CA PHE A 51 28.43 53.59 -23.02
C PHE A 51 29.42 54.12 -24.09
N GLU A 52 29.23 55.37 -24.54
CA GLU A 52 29.97 55.95 -25.67
C GLU A 52 31.43 56.33 -25.35
N SER A 53 31.79 56.45 -24.07
CA SER A 53 33.16 56.72 -23.60
C SER A 53 33.64 55.67 -22.59
N GLU A 54 34.95 55.43 -22.48
CA GLU A 54 35.54 54.41 -21.57
C GLU A 54 35.15 54.59 -20.08
N THR A 55 34.79 55.81 -19.67
CA THR A 55 34.33 56.15 -18.32
C THR A 55 32.81 56.39 -18.21
N ALA A 56 32.03 56.14 -19.27
CA ALA A 56 30.59 56.31 -19.23
C ALA A 56 29.95 55.34 -18.23
N THR A 57 29.10 55.88 -17.35
CA THR A 57 28.27 55.11 -16.43
C THR A 57 26.81 55.31 -16.78
N GLN A 58 26.02 54.25 -16.64
CA GLN A 58 24.56 54.32 -16.72
C GLN A 58 23.96 53.83 -15.42
N SER A 59 22.87 54.48 -14.99
CA SER A 59 22.12 54.06 -13.82
C SER A 59 21.17 52.90 -14.17
N TYR A 60 21.29 51.80 -13.43
CA TYR A 60 20.40 50.64 -13.51
C TYR A 60 19.72 50.38 -12.16
N LEU A 61 18.63 49.59 -12.18
CA LEU A 61 17.86 49.19 -10.98
C LEU A 61 17.18 50.35 -10.23
N GLY A 62 16.96 51.50 -10.87
CA GLY A 62 16.15 52.57 -10.30
C GLY A 62 14.71 52.11 -10.02
N LEU A 63 14.22 52.34 -8.80
CA LEU A 63 12.84 52.06 -8.40
C LEU A 63 12.08 53.38 -8.37
N SER A 64 11.30 53.65 -9.41
CA SER A 64 10.36 54.77 -9.43
C SER A 64 8.92 54.25 -9.38
N ILE A 65 8.11 54.81 -8.48
CA ILE A 65 6.67 54.58 -8.44
C ILE A 65 6.00 55.72 -9.21
N PRO A 66 5.28 55.44 -10.32
CA PRO A 66 4.48 56.47 -10.97
C PRO A 66 3.36 56.91 -10.02
N MET A 67 3.38 58.17 -9.63
CA MET A 67 2.37 58.80 -8.77
C MET A 67 1.59 59.83 -9.59
N PRO A 68 0.27 59.95 -9.39
CA PRO A 68 -0.50 60.92 -10.17
C PRO A 68 -0.02 62.36 -9.89
N ASP A 69 0.01 63.18 -10.94
CA ASP A 69 0.70 64.49 -10.98
C ASP A 69 0.30 65.50 -9.89
N TRP A 70 -0.85 65.29 -9.25
CA TRP A 70 -1.34 66.12 -8.15
C TRP A 70 -0.64 65.84 -6.80
N LEU A 71 0.11 64.75 -6.67
CA LEU A 71 0.79 64.35 -5.43
C LEU A 71 2.30 64.62 -5.44
N VAL A 72 2.96 64.53 -6.61
CA VAL A 72 4.41 64.74 -6.79
C VAL A 72 4.65 65.46 -8.12
N SER A 73 5.31 66.62 -8.09
CA SER A 73 5.68 67.37 -9.29
C SER A 73 6.76 66.61 -10.07
N GLY A 74 6.37 66.00 -11.19
CA GLY A 74 7.22 65.10 -12.00
C GLY A 74 6.65 63.69 -12.19
N GLY A 75 5.49 63.38 -11.59
CA GLY A 75 4.73 62.16 -11.87
C GLY A 75 5.37 60.85 -11.39
N GLN A 76 6.54 60.91 -10.74
CA GLN A 76 7.27 59.73 -10.26
C GLN A 76 7.96 60.04 -8.92
N LEU A 77 7.76 59.15 -7.94
CA LEU A 77 8.53 59.15 -6.71
C LEU A 77 9.69 58.16 -6.87
N ALA A 78 10.93 58.64 -6.99
CA ALA A 78 12.11 57.77 -7.00
C ALA A 78 12.39 57.29 -5.57
N LEU A 79 12.14 56.00 -5.31
CA LEU A 79 12.50 55.34 -4.04
C LEU A 79 13.98 54.95 -4.01
N PHE A 80 14.58 54.77 -5.17
CA PHE A 80 16.00 54.47 -5.35
C PHE A 80 16.45 55.01 -6.72
N ASP A 81 17.43 55.90 -6.73
CA ASP A 81 17.94 56.57 -7.95
C ASP A 81 18.78 55.65 -8.85
N GLY A 82 18.96 54.39 -8.44
CA GLY A 82 19.71 53.36 -9.15
C GLY A 82 21.19 53.34 -8.79
N VAL A 83 21.94 52.46 -9.45
CA VAL A 83 23.40 52.35 -9.29
C VAL A 83 24.06 52.68 -10.62
N ASP A 84 24.97 53.66 -10.60
CA ASP A 84 25.81 53.98 -11.74
C ASP A 84 26.83 52.87 -11.97
N LEU A 85 26.70 52.19 -13.10
CA LEU A 85 27.54 51.04 -13.44
C LEU A 85 28.30 51.32 -14.72
N THR A 86 29.59 50.98 -14.73
CA THR A 86 30.39 50.88 -15.96
C THR A 86 29.92 49.69 -16.79
N ARG A 87 30.25 49.65 -18.08
CA ARG A 87 29.75 48.64 -19.04
C ARG A 87 29.91 47.19 -18.56
N LEU A 88 31.09 46.81 -18.08
CA LEU A 88 31.34 45.45 -17.56
C LEU A 88 30.58 45.17 -16.25
N ASN A 89 30.53 46.15 -15.36
CA ASN A 89 29.81 46.02 -14.09
C ASN A 89 28.29 45.91 -14.32
N ALA A 90 27.74 46.67 -15.27
CA ALA A 90 26.34 46.57 -15.68
C ALA A 90 26.01 45.18 -16.22
N LEU A 91 26.88 44.61 -17.06
CA LEU A 91 26.72 43.23 -17.53
C LEU A 91 26.66 42.23 -16.38
N TYR A 92 27.61 42.30 -15.44
CA TYR A 92 27.65 41.36 -14.31
C TYR A 92 26.47 41.52 -13.36
N VAL A 93 26.09 42.76 -13.03
CA VAL A 93 24.96 43.04 -12.13
C VAL A 93 23.64 42.61 -12.76
N LEU A 94 23.37 42.97 -14.01
CA LEU A 94 22.14 42.58 -14.70
C LEU A 94 22.06 41.06 -14.91
N SER A 95 23.17 40.41 -15.27
CA SER A 95 23.21 38.94 -15.42
C SER A 95 23.02 38.23 -14.08
N GLY A 96 23.64 38.75 -13.01
CA GLY A 96 23.47 38.23 -11.65
C GLY A 96 22.05 38.42 -11.13
N PHE A 97 21.43 39.57 -11.41
CA PHE A 97 20.04 39.84 -11.07
C PHE A 97 19.07 38.97 -11.87
N PHE A 98 19.36 38.71 -13.15
CA PHE A 98 18.61 37.74 -13.96
C PHE A 98 18.66 36.35 -13.34
N LEU A 99 19.86 35.87 -12.96
CA LEU A 99 20.01 34.60 -12.26
C LEU A 99 19.24 34.57 -10.93
N LEU A 100 19.28 35.64 -10.14
CA LEU A 100 18.51 35.76 -8.90
C LEU A 100 17.01 35.62 -9.15
N LEU A 101 16.46 36.31 -10.16
CA LEU A 101 15.04 36.20 -10.50
C LEU A 101 14.67 34.79 -10.99
N VAL A 102 15.54 34.12 -11.73
CA VAL A 102 15.35 32.72 -12.13
C VAL A 102 15.28 31.82 -10.89
N ILE A 103 16.15 32.03 -9.90
CA ILE A 103 16.12 31.29 -8.62
C ILE A 103 14.82 31.57 -7.85
N VAL A 104 14.41 32.84 -7.74
CA VAL A 104 13.16 33.24 -7.06
C VAL A 104 11.93 32.63 -7.73
N ASN A 105 11.84 32.67 -9.05
CA ASN A 105 10.75 32.02 -9.81
C ASN A 105 10.77 30.50 -9.63
N GLY A 106 11.97 29.88 -9.65
CA GLY A 106 12.15 28.46 -9.34
C GLY A 106 11.69 28.09 -7.94
N TRP A 107 11.97 28.95 -6.95
CA TRP A 107 11.52 28.78 -5.57
C TRP A 107 10.00 28.86 -5.45
N PHE A 108 9.34 29.84 -6.07
CA PHE A 108 7.87 29.91 -6.09
C PHE A 108 7.25 28.65 -6.69
N LYS A 109 7.80 28.16 -7.81
CA LYS A 109 7.35 26.93 -8.45
C LYS A 109 7.53 25.71 -7.53
N TYR A 110 8.69 25.59 -6.89
CA TYR A 110 8.97 24.53 -5.91
C TYR A 110 7.96 24.57 -4.75
N TYR A 111 7.82 25.74 -4.10
CA TYR A 111 6.92 25.92 -2.97
C TYR A 111 5.47 25.57 -3.31
N LEU A 112 4.95 26.10 -4.42
CA LEU A 112 3.59 25.84 -4.87
C LEU A 112 3.39 24.35 -5.16
N ASN A 113 4.30 23.70 -5.88
CA ASN A 113 4.16 22.28 -6.23
C ASN A 113 4.22 21.37 -5.00
N THR A 114 5.13 21.62 -4.05
CA THR A 114 5.18 20.86 -2.79
C THR A 114 3.93 21.07 -1.95
N PHE A 115 3.40 22.30 -1.91
CA PHE A 115 2.19 22.60 -1.16
C PHE A 115 0.96 21.92 -1.77
N LYS A 116 0.81 21.97 -3.10
CA LYS A 116 -0.24 21.26 -3.85
C LYS A 116 -0.22 19.77 -3.57
N GLY A 117 0.96 19.13 -3.65
CA GLY A 117 1.11 17.69 -3.37
C GLY A 117 0.71 17.32 -1.94
N ARG A 118 1.18 18.07 -0.93
CA ARG A 118 0.78 17.85 0.47
C ARG A 118 -0.72 18.03 0.68
N LEU A 119 -1.33 19.01 0.02
CA LEU A 119 -2.76 19.23 0.09
C LEU A 119 -3.54 18.07 -0.54
N GLY A 120 -3.10 17.59 -1.70
CA GLY A 120 -3.68 16.44 -2.38
C GLY A 120 -3.65 15.18 -1.53
N GLU A 121 -2.49 14.84 -0.95
CA GLU A 121 -2.34 13.69 -0.05
C GLU A 121 -3.24 13.77 1.20
N ARG A 122 -3.35 14.96 1.80
CA ARG A 122 -4.24 15.17 2.95
C ARG A 122 -5.70 14.92 2.59
N MET A 123 -6.11 15.36 1.40
CA MET A 123 -7.49 15.21 0.93
C MET A 123 -7.78 13.78 0.47
N LEU A 124 -6.80 13.10 -0.13
CA LEU A 124 -6.87 11.66 -0.41
C LEU A 124 -7.07 10.86 0.88
N ARG A 125 -6.27 11.15 1.91
CA ARG A 125 -6.41 10.54 3.23
C ARG A 125 -7.79 10.76 3.84
N ARG A 126 -8.33 11.98 3.74
CA ARG A 126 -9.68 12.32 4.21
C ARG A 126 -10.74 11.50 3.49
N MET A 127 -10.74 11.54 2.15
CA MET A 127 -11.73 10.82 1.35
C MET A 127 -11.68 9.32 1.65
N ARG A 128 -10.49 8.70 1.65
CA ARG A 128 -10.36 7.27 1.98
C ARG A 128 -10.96 6.93 3.35
N TYR A 129 -10.75 7.79 4.35
CA TYR A 129 -11.36 7.61 5.66
C TYR A 129 -12.89 7.77 5.63
N GLU A 130 -13.41 8.83 5.00
CA GLU A 130 -14.85 9.06 4.86
C GLU A 130 -15.57 7.92 4.12
N PHE A 131 -14.95 7.36 3.07
CA PHE A 131 -15.51 6.23 2.33
C PHE A 131 -15.44 4.92 3.12
N VAL A 132 -14.36 4.66 3.87
CA VAL A 132 -14.30 3.48 4.76
C VAL A 132 -15.34 3.60 5.88
N ASP A 133 -15.45 4.78 6.50
CA ASP A 133 -16.46 5.07 7.53
C ASP A 133 -17.89 4.92 7.00
N LEU A 134 -18.11 5.23 5.73
CA LEU A 134 -19.39 5.00 5.06
C LEU A 134 -19.67 3.51 4.86
N VAL A 135 -18.68 2.72 4.44
CA VAL A 135 -18.81 1.26 4.29
C VAL A 135 -19.16 0.61 5.62
N LEU A 136 -18.57 1.05 6.74
CA LEU A 136 -18.91 0.54 8.08
C LEU A 136 -20.39 0.74 8.47
N ARG A 137 -21.10 1.64 7.77
CA ARG A 137 -22.51 1.98 8.00
C ARG A 137 -23.46 1.43 6.94
N PHE A 138 -22.94 0.69 5.95
CA PHE A 138 -23.77 0.07 4.92
C PHE A 138 -24.67 -1.02 5.52
N PRO A 139 -25.94 -1.11 5.07
CA PRO A 139 -26.80 -2.24 5.41
C PRO A 139 -26.18 -3.56 4.93
N ILE A 140 -26.28 -4.62 5.74
CA ILE A 140 -25.70 -5.94 5.43
C ILE A 140 -26.20 -6.53 4.12
N LEU A 141 -27.46 -6.29 3.76
CA LEU A 141 -28.03 -6.72 2.48
C LEU A 141 -27.25 -6.17 1.27
N ARG A 142 -26.73 -4.93 1.37
CA ARG A 142 -25.94 -4.31 0.30
C ARG A 142 -24.59 -5.00 0.12
N PHE A 143 -23.99 -5.51 1.19
CA PHE A 143 -22.73 -6.26 1.11
C PHE A 143 -22.84 -7.57 0.32
N ARG A 144 -24.05 -8.16 0.22
CA ARG A 144 -24.28 -9.34 -0.64
C ARG A 144 -24.19 -9.01 -2.14
N GLN A 145 -24.44 -7.74 -2.50
CA GLN A 145 -24.39 -7.25 -3.88
C GLN A 145 -23.03 -6.63 -4.25
N LEU A 146 -22.26 -6.17 -3.26
CA LEU A 146 -20.98 -5.53 -3.45
C LEU A 146 -19.84 -6.55 -3.53
N ARG A 147 -19.04 -6.48 -4.60
CA ARG A 147 -17.80 -7.26 -4.69
C ARG A 147 -16.74 -6.58 -3.81
N ALA A 148 -16.27 -7.26 -2.77
CA ALA A 148 -15.25 -6.72 -1.87
C ALA A 148 -13.98 -6.20 -2.61
N PRO A 149 -13.44 -6.88 -3.65
CA PRO A 149 -12.32 -6.36 -4.43
C PRO A 149 -12.64 -5.05 -5.17
N GLU A 150 -13.89 -4.87 -5.61
CA GLU A 150 -14.35 -3.65 -6.29
C GLU A 150 -14.37 -2.47 -5.32
N VAL A 151 -14.96 -2.63 -4.13
CA VAL A 151 -14.95 -1.59 -3.08
C VAL A 151 -13.52 -1.23 -2.68
N ALA A 152 -12.65 -2.23 -2.52
CA ALA A 152 -11.24 -2.01 -2.20
C ALA A 152 -10.49 -1.24 -3.29
N SER A 153 -10.68 -1.61 -4.57
CA SER A 153 -10.08 -0.89 -5.70
C SER A 153 -10.65 0.52 -5.86
N MET A 154 -11.94 0.74 -5.58
CA MET A 154 -12.54 2.08 -5.60
C MET A 154 -11.89 3.01 -4.56
N ILE A 155 -11.76 2.54 -3.32
CA ILE A 155 -11.13 3.32 -2.23
C ILE A 155 -9.62 3.53 -2.48
N LYS A 156 -8.95 2.54 -3.06
CA LYS A 156 -7.50 2.60 -3.31
C LYS A 156 -7.17 3.35 -4.59
N ASP A 157 -7.60 2.83 -5.73
CA ASP A 157 -7.13 3.20 -7.07
C ASP A 157 -7.98 4.34 -7.69
N GLU A 158 -9.30 4.38 -7.48
CA GLU A 158 -10.15 5.42 -8.07
C GLU A 158 -10.12 6.75 -7.31
N LEU A 159 -9.98 6.71 -5.96
CA LEU A 159 -9.82 7.92 -5.16
C LEU A 159 -8.45 8.59 -5.32
N GLU A 160 -7.39 7.85 -5.68
CA GLU A 160 -6.03 8.39 -5.82
C GLU A 160 -5.94 9.59 -6.77
N PRO A 161 -6.39 9.51 -8.04
CA PRO A 161 -6.37 10.66 -8.94
C PRO A 161 -7.29 11.80 -8.49
N ILE A 162 -8.38 11.50 -7.77
CA ILE A 162 -9.28 12.51 -7.20
C ILE A 162 -8.56 13.32 -6.13
N GLY A 163 -7.89 12.64 -5.20
CA GLY A 163 -7.08 13.27 -4.16
C GLY A 163 -5.96 14.15 -4.74
N GLY A 164 -5.23 13.64 -5.75
CA GLY A 164 -4.20 14.40 -6.44
C GLY A 164 -4.73 15.70 -7.08
N PHE A 165 -5.85 15.61 -7.79
CA PHE A 165 -6.45 16.78 -8.47
C PHE A 165 -6.92 17.88 -7.52
N ILE A 166 -7.39 17.54 -6.31
CA ILE A 166 -7.85 18.53 -5.32
C ILE A 166 -6.78 19.57 -4.99
N GLY A 167 -5.51 19.14 -4.91
CA GLY A 167 -4.38 20.04 -4.69
C GLY A 167 -4.19 21.05 -5.82
N GLU A 168 -4.55 20.67 -7.05
CA GLU A 168 -4.32 21.44 -8.28
C GLU A 168 -5.56 22.19 -8.77
N ALA A 169 -6.75 21.86 -8.27
CA ALA A 169 -8.05 22.23 -8.81
C ALA A 169 -8.25 23.74 -9.05
N PHE A 170 -7.67 24.61 -8.21
CA PHE A 170 -7.80 26.06 -8.35
C PHE A 170 -6.47 26.76 -8.64
N VAL A 171 -5.39 26.34 -8.00
CA VAL A 171 -4.09 27.03 -8.09
C VAL A 171 -3.41 26.81 -9.43
N THR A 172 -3.46 25.59 -9.97
CA THR A 172 -2.81 25.27 -11.24
C THR A 172 -3.36 26.10 -12.40
N PRO A 173 -4.67 26.19 -12.66
CA PRO A 173 -5.17 26.99 -13.78
C PRO A 173 -4.87 28.47 -13.60
N VAL A 174 -4.96 29.02 -12.38
CA VAL A 174 -4.64 30.44 -12.12
C VAL A 174 -3.15 30.71 -12.32
N PHE A 175 -2.27 29.83 -11.83
CA PHE A 175 -0.83 29.95 -12.03
C PHE A 175 -0.45 29.89 -13.51
N LEU A 176 -0.97 28.91 -14.25
CA LEU A 176 -0.69 28.77 -15.69
C LEU A 176 -1.25 29.95 -16.49
N LEU A 177 -2.48 30.38 -16.19
CA LEU A 177 -3.07 31.55 -16.83
C LEU A 177 -2.28 32.82 -16.51
N SER A 178 -1.76 32.97 -15.29
CA SER A 178 -0.90 34.09 -14.91
C SER A 178 0.40 34.12 -15.72
N GLN A 179 1.01 32.97 -16.01
CA GLN A 179 2.20 32.88 -16.86
C GLN A 179 1.90 33.25 -18.31
N ILE A 180 0.82 32.69 -18.87
CA ILE A 180 0.36 32.99 -20.23
C ILE A 180 0.07 34.49 -20.36
N LEU A 181 -0.72 35.05 -19.44
CA LEU A 181 -1.10 36.45 -19.47
C LEU A 181 0.12 37.37 -19.30
N THR A 182 1.03 37.05 -18.39
CA THR A 182 2.26 37.84 -18.18
C THR A 182 3.13 37.87 -19.44
N ALA A 183 3.32 36.73 -20.09
CA ALA A 183 4.10 36.64 -21.32
C ALA A 183 3.41 37.35 -22.50
N ILE A 184 2.09 37.21 -22.66
CA ILE A 184 1.32 37.93 -23.69
C ILE A 184 1.42 39.45 -23.46
N VAL A 185 1.12 39.92 -22.25
CA VAL A 185 1.19 41.34 -21.89
C VAL A 185 2.60 41.88 -22.14
N PHE A 186 3.63 41.11 -21.76
CA PHE A 186 5.02 41.47 -22.04
C PHE A 186 5.28 41.64 -23.54
N ILE A 187 4.85 40.71 -24.39
CA ILE A 187 5.02 40.82 -25.85
C ILE A 187 4.28 42.05 -26.41
N PHE A 188 3.05 42.31 -25.96
CA PHE A 188 2.29 43.50 -26.37
C PHE A 188 2.96 44.80 -25.97
N VAL A 189 3.56 44.86 -24.77
CA VAL A 189 4.33 46.02 -24.30
C VAL A 189 5.56 46.24 -25.18
N GLN A 190 6.18 45.20 -25.76
CA GLN A 190 7.31 45.36 -26.67
C GLN A 190 6.90 45.71 -28.10
N SER A 191 5.87 45.06 -28.64
CA SER A 191 5.36 45.33 -29.99
C SER A 191 3.94 44.80 -30.15
N VAL A 192 2.99 45.70 -30.46
CA VAL A 192 1.59 45.34 -30.69
C VAL A 192 1.47 44.37 -31.88
N SER A 193 2.23 44.58 -32.96
CA SER A 193 2.21 43.73 -34.15
C SER A 193 2.65 42.30 -33.85
N LEU A 194 3.76 42.12 -33.12
CA LEU A 194 4.22 40.79 -32.71
C LEU A 194 3.27 40.15 -31.67
N GLY A 195 2.65 40.95 -30.81
CA GLY A 195 1.60 40.50 -29.89
C GLY A 195 0.38 39.92 -30.62
N LEU A 196 -0.09 40.58 -31.69
CA LEU A 196 -1.18 40.07 -32.53
C LEU A 196 -0.83 38.75 -33.22
N VAL A 197 0.40 38.63 -33.75
CA VAL A 197 0.90 37.38 -34.33
C VAL A 197 0.91 36.27 -33.27
N ALA A 198 1.45 36.55 -32.08
CA ALA A 198 1.51 35.59 -30.98
C ALA A 198 0.10 35.12 -30.57
N MET A 199 -0.86 36.06 -30.45
CA MET A 199 -2.26 35.74 -30.16
C MET A 199 -2.91 34.91 -31.27
N GLY A 200 -2.65 35.22 -32.54
CA GLY A 200 -3.19 34.47 -33.68
C GLY A 200 -2.73 33.01 -33.66
N VAL A 201 -1.42 32.78 -33.49
CA VAL A 201 -0.87 31.42 -33.40
C VAL A 201 -1.40 30.69 -32.16
N MET A 202 -1.49 31.38 -31.01
CA MET A 202 -2.07 30.82 -29.81
C MET A 202 -3.55 30.45 -29.98
N GLY A 203 -4.34 31.30 -30.64
CA GLY A 203 -5.75 31.02 -30.93
C GLY A 203 -5.92 29.75 -31.75
N ILE A 204 -5.05 29.54 -32.75
CA ILE A 204 -5.01 28.28 -33.52
C ILE A 204 -4.70 27.10 -32.58
N GLN A 205 -3.71 27.22 -31.69
CA GLN A 205 -3.37 26.16 -30.72
C GLN A 205 -4.53 25.85 -29.76
N VAL A 206 -5.17 26.87 -29.17
CA VAL A 206 -6.28 26.75 -28.22
C VAL A 206 -7.52 26.11 -28.84
N VAL A 207 -7.77 26.31 -30.15
CA VAL A 207 -8.94 25.73 -30.82
C VAL A 207 -8.63 24.33 -31.37
N LEU A 208 -7.50 24.16 -32.06
CA LEU A 208 -7.19 22.93 -32.81
C LEU A 208 -6.72 21.81 -31.89
N ILE A 209 -5.81 22.09 -30.95
CA ILE A 209 -5.21 21.05 -30.09
C ILE A 209 -6.25 20.36 -29.20
N PRO A 210 -7.12 21.07 -28.46
CA PRO A 210 -8.12 20.42 -27.61
C PRO A 210 -9.10 19.57 -28.43
N ARG A 211 -9.48 20.02 -29.63
CA ARG A 211 -10.41 19.29 -30.49
C ARG A 211 -9.84 17.93 -30.92
N MET A 212 -8.55 17.87 -31.25
CA MET A 212 -7.85 16.62 -31.56
C MET A 212 -7.66 15.75 -30.31
N ARG A 213 -7.34 16.36 -29.16
CA ARG A 213 -7.16 15.62 -27.90
C ARG A 213 -8.43 14.99 -27.36
N ARG A 214 -9.62 15.52 -27.67
CA ARG A 214 -10.90 14.87 -27.30
C ARG A 214 -10.98 13.42 -27.79
N ARG A 215 -10.45 13.12 -28.98
CA ARG A 215 -10.42 11.73 -29.49
C ARG A 215 -9.51 10.83 -28.66
N LEU A 216 -8.35 11.34 -28.24
CA LEU A 216 -7.43 10.63 -27.34
C LEU A 216 -8.09 10.31 -25.99
N LEU A 217 -8.92 11.21 -25.46
CA LEU A 217 -9.67 10.97 -24.21
C LEU A 217 -10.67 9.83 -24.35
N VAL A 218 -11.47 9.84 -25.42
CA VAL A 218 -12.47 8.79 -25.67
C VAL A 218 -11.78 7.42 -25.78
N LEU A 219 -10.70 7.34 -26.55
CA LEU A 219 -9.91 6.11 -26.68
C LEU A 219 -9.24 5.72 -25.35
N GLY A 220 -8.76 6.69 -24.57
CA GLY A 220 -8.18 6.48 -23.24
C GLY A 220 -9.19 5.85 -22.26
N ARG A 221 -10.44 6.36 -22.25
CA ARG A 221 -11.54 5.81 -21.45
C ARG A 221 -11.93 4.41 -21.91
N GLN A 222 -12.05 4.19 -23.23
CA GLN A 222 -12.31 2.86 -23.80
C GLN A 222 -11.22 1.87 -23.39
N ARG A 223 -9.94 2.26 -23.47
CA ARG A 223 -8.80 1.44 -23.04
C ARG A 223 -8.93 1.04 -21.57
N GLN A 224 -9.30 1.96 -20.67
CA GLN A 224 -9.44 1.67 -19.24
C GLN A 224 -10.60 0.71 -18.99
N LEU A 225 -11.77 0.95 -19.60
CA LEU A 225 -12.95 0.08 -19.47
C LEU A 225 -12.67 -1.34 -19.98
N THR A 226 -12.07 -1.46 -21.17
CA THR A 226 -11.70 -2.77 -21.73
C THR A 226 -10.66 -3.48 -20.87
N ALA A 227 -9.70 -2.76 -20.28
CA ALA A 227 -8.73 -3.37 -19.36
C ALA A 227 -9.37 -3.86 -18.06
N ARG A 228 -10.37 -3.14 -17.52
CA ARG A 228 -11.14 -3.61 -16.35
C ARG A 228 -11.98 -4.85 -16.67
N GLN A 229 -12.67 -4.85 -17.82
CA GLN A 229 -13.43 -6.02 -18.29
C GLN A 229 -12.53 -7.26 -18.41
N PHE A 230 -11.35 -7.09 -19.02
CA PHE A 230 -10.36 -8.16 -19.13
C PHE A 230 -9.88 -8.65 -17.75
N ALA A 231 -9.60 -7.75 -16.81
CA ALA A 231 -9.22 -8.13 -15.46
C ALA A 231 -10.35 -8.89 -14.72
N GLY A 232 -11.60 -8.44 -14.89
CA GLY A 232 -12.79 -9.12 -14.37
C GLY A 232 -12.94 -10.53 -14.94
N ARG A 233 -12.78 -10.68 -16.26
CA ARG A 233 -12.81 -11.98 -16.94
C ARG A 233 -11.72 -12.94 -16.44
N VAL A 234 -10.51 -12.43 -16.22
CA VAL A 234 -9.43 -13.22 -15.61
C VAL A 234 -9.81 -13.66 -14.19
N GLY A 235 -10.42 -12.79 -13.39
CA GLY A 235 -10.95 -13.14 -12.07
C GLY A 235 -11.99 -14.27 -12.12
N GLU A 236 -12.97 -14.16 -13.02
CA GLU A 236 -14.00 -15.20 -13.24
C GLU A 236 -13.39 -16.55 -13.64
N ILE A 237 -12.39 -16.55 -14.52
CA ILE A 237 -11.69 -17.78 -14.94
C ILE A 237 -10.97 -18.44 -13.75
N VAL A 238 -10.33 -17.64 -12.87
CA VAL A 238 -9.61 -18.15 -11.70
C VAL A 238 -10.57 -18.70 -10.66
N GLU A 239 -11.67 -18.00 -10.36
CA GLU A 239 -12.69 -18.48 -9.43
C GLU A 239 -13.39 -19.73 -9.97
N GLY A 240 -13.66 -19.78 -11.27
CA GLY A 240 -14.30 -20.90 -11.97
C GLY A 240 -13.34 -21.98 -12.46
N ILE A 241 -12.07 -21.99 -12.04
CA ILE A 241 -11.02 -22.84 -12.66
C ILE A 241 -11.35 -24.33 -12.58
N ALA A 242 -12.00 -24.76 -11.48
CA ALA A 242 -12.47 -26.13 -11.33
C ALA A 242 -13.48 -26.48 -12.44
N SER A 243 -14.48 -25.62 -12.67
CA SER A 243 -15.47 -25.81 -13.73
C SER A 243 -14.84 -25.80 -15.13
N VAL A 244 -13.82 -24.96 -15.37
CA VAL A 244 -13.09 -24.94 -16.64
C VAL A 244 -12.39 -26.28 -16.88
N HIS A 245 -11.75 -26.84 -15.86
CA HIS A 245 -11.07 -28.13 -15.95
C HIS A 245 -12.04 -29.31 -16.06
N THR A 246 -13.15 -29.32 -15.32
CA THR A 246 -14.11 -30.43 -15.34
C THR A 246 -14.93 -30.48 -16.64
N ASN A 247 -15.08 -29.35 -17.34
CA ASN A 247 -15.89 -29.25 -18.56
C ASN A 247 -15.05 -29.07 -19.85
N ASP A 248 -13.71 -29.12 -19.77
CA ASP A 248 -12.79 -28.92 -20.91
C ASP A 248 -13.00 -27.62 -21.72
N THR A 249 -13.41 -26.53 -21.06
CA THR A 249 -13.68 -25.24 -21.74
C THR A 249 -12.42 -24.37 -21.92
N SER A 250 -11.23 -24.92 -21.66
CA SER A 250 -9.96 -24.17 -21.68
C SER A 250 -9.63 -23.51 -23.03
N ASN A 251 -10.01 -24.12 -24.16
CA ASN A 251 -9.82 -23.56 -25.49
C ASN A 251 -10.79 -22.41 -25.78
N TRP A 252 -12.01 -22.50 -25.24
CA TRP A 252 -13.02 -21.44 -25.38
C TRP A 252 -12.59 -20.19 -24.61
N GLU A 253 -12.12 -20.35 -23.37
CA GLU A 253 -11.57 -19.23 -22.58
C GLU A 253 -10.35 -18.59 -23.26
N ARG A 254 -9.44 -19.40 -23.84
CA ARG A 254 -8.29 -18.88 -24.61
C ARG A 254 -8.73 -18.05 -25.83
N ALA A 255 -9.77 -18.48 -26.54
CA ALA A 255 -10.31 -17.74 -27.67
C ALA A 255 -10.88 -16.38 -27.24
N GLY A 256 -11.69 -16.36 -26.16
CA GLY A 256 -12.24 -15.12 -25.61
C GLY A 256 -11.16 -14.14 -25.16
N VAL A 257 -10.13 -14.62 -24.45
CA VAL A 257 -8.96 -13.81 -24.06
C VAL A 257 -8.23 -13.23 -25.26
N SER A 258 -8.04 -14.01 -26.33
CA SER A 258 -7.38 -13.56 -27.55
C SER A 258 -8.12 -12.39 -28.22
N GLU A 259 -9.46 -12.49 -28.30
CA GLU A 259 -10.31 -11.44 -28.86
C GLU A 259 -10.22 -10.14 -28.04
N GLU A 260 -10.32 -10.23 -26.72
CA GLU A 260 -10.23 -9.06 -25.84
C GLU A 260 -8.86 -8.37 -25.93
N LEU A 261 -7.77 -9.15 -25.97
CA LEU A 261 -6.42 -8.61 -26.15
C LEU A 261 -6.26 -7.92 -27.51
N GLY A 262 -6.84 -8.48 -28.58
CA GLY A 262 -6.88 -7.86 -29.90
C GLY A 262 -7.58 -6.49 -29.90
N ARG A 263 -8.74 -6.41 -29.23
CA ARG A 263 -9.47 -5.14 -29.04
C ARG A 263 -8.64 -4.10 -28.28
N ILE A 264 -7.96 -4.51 -27.20
CA ILE A 264 -7.07 -3.62 -26.43
C ILE A 264 -5.92 -3.12 -27.31
N PHE A 265 -5.33 -3.99 -28.14
CA PHE A 265 -4.25 -3.62 -29.05
C PHE A 265 -4.69 -2.54 -30.05
N LEU A 266 -5.84 -2.72 -30.72
CA LEU A 266 -6.36 -1.77 -31.69
C LEU A 266 -6.62 -0.39 -31.06
N ILE A 267 -7.24 -0.35 -29.87
CA ILE A 267 -7.46 0.90 -29.14
C ILE A 267 -6.12 1.60 -28.81
N ARG A 268 -5.10 0.84 -28.37
CA ARG A 268 -3.77 1.39 -28.08
C ARG A 268 -3.09 1.91 -29.34
N PHE A 269 -3.22 1.22 -30.46
CA PHE A 269 -2.66 1.63 -31.73
C PHE A 269 -3.26 2.96 -32.21
N ASP A 270 -4.59 3.10 -32.15
CA ASP A 270 -5.28 4.37 -32.45
C ASP A 270 -4.82 5.51 -31.54
N ILE A 271 -4.63 5.24 -30.25
CA ILE A 271 -4.06 6.22 -29.31
C ILE A 271 -2.67 6.67 -29.77
N TYR A 272 -1.80 5.75 -30.20
CA TYR A 272 -0.47 6.11 -30.68
C TYR A 272 -0.53 7.01 -31.91
N GLN A 273 -1.36 6.68 -32.91
CA GLN A 273 -1.50 7.49 -34.12
C GLN A 273 -1.91 8.94 -33.79
N TRP A 274 -2.98 9.10 -33.00
CA TRP A 274 -3.45 10.43 -32.60
C TRP A 274 -2.45 11.17 -31.71
N LYS A 275 -1.77 10.46 -30.79
CA LYS A 275 -0.77 11.05 -29.89
C LYS A 275 0.40 11.62 -30.68
N PHE A 276 0.91 10.87 -31.65
CA PHE A 276 2.02 11.33 -32.48
C PHE A 276 1.61 12.42 -33.47
N LEU A 277 0.37 12.39 -33.97
CA LEU A 277 -0.17 13.48 -34.79
C LEU A 277 -0.24 14.80 -34.01
N VAL A 278 -0.76 14.78 -32.77
CA VAL A 278 -0.79 15.96 -31.90
C VAL A 278 0.62 16.44 -31.56
N LYS A 279 1.56 15.52 -31.29
CA LYS A 279 2.97 15.86 -31.02
C LYS A 279 3.64 16.52 -32.24
N PHE A 280 3.40 15.98 -33.43
CA PHE A 280 3.89 16.53 -34.69
C PHE A 280 3.37 17.96 -34.90
N LEU A 281 2.06 18.17 -34.78
CA LEU A 281 1.45 19.50 -34.94
C LEU A 281 1.98 20.50 -33.89
N ASN A 282 2.13 20.08 -32.63
CA ASN A 282 2.67 20.92 -31.58
C ASN A 282 4.12 21.34 -31.87
N ASN A 283 4.96 20.41 -32.30
CA ASN A 283 6.35 20.70 -32.68
C ASN A 283 6.43 21.60 -33.92
N PHE A 284 5.55 21.39 -34.89
CA PHE A 284 5.47 22.23 -36.09
C PHE A 284 5.11 23.68 -35.71
N LEU A 285 4.06 23.89 -34.92
CA LEU A 285 3.66 25.23 -34.48
C LEU A 285 4.74 25.92 -33.61
N ALA A 286 5.43 25.14 -32.77
CA ALA A 286 6.55 25.65 -31.97
C ALA A 286 7.74 26.15 -32.81
N GLN A 287 7.96 25.60 -34.01
CA GLN A 287 9.01 26.06 -34.92
C GLN A 287 8.55 27.15 -35.90
N VAL A 288 7.29 27.10 -36.35
CA VAL A 288 6.73 28.10 -37.26
C VAL A 288 6.66 29.47 -36.60
N THR A 289 6.41 29.55 -35.29
CA THR A 289 6.22 30.85 -34.65
C THR A 289 7.51 31.68 -34.52
N PRO A 290 8.65 31.12 -34.06
CA PRO A 290 9.93 31.80 -34.15
C PRO A 290 10.28 32.21 -35.58
N PHE A 291 9.96 31.38 -36.59
CA PHE A 291 10.13 31.75 -37.99
C PHE A 291 9.35 33.02 -38.35
N ILE A 292 8.06 33.10 -37.97
CA ILE A 292 7.25 34.31 -38.18
C ILE A 292 7.85 35.50 -37.42
N PHE A 293 8.35 35.30 -36.20
CA PHE A 293 8.98 36.36 -35.41
C PHE A 293 10.28 36.86 -36.05
N TYR A 294 11.12 35.98 -36.60
CA TYR A 294 12.31 36.39 -37.33
C TYR A 294 11.96 37.16 -38.60
N LEU A 295 10.93 36.72 -39.33
CA LEU A 295 10.51 37.37 -40.57
C LEU A 295 9.95 38.79 -40.32
N PHE A 296 8.94 38.91 -39.46
CA PHE A 296 8.28 40.20 -39.18
C PHE A 296 9.09 41.06 -38.21
N GLY A 297 9.64 40.46 -37.16
CA GLY A 297 10.48 41.17 -36.19
C GLY A 297 11.80 41.62 -36.81
N GLY A 298 12.41 40.82 -37.69
CA GLY A 298 13.57 41.23 -38.47
C GLY A 298 13.25 42.38 -39.43
N TYR A 299 12.10 42.34 -40.11
CA TYR A 299 11.63 43.46 -40.93
C TYR A 299 11.45 44.75 -40.11
N TYR A 300 10.85 44.66 -38.92
CA TYR A 300 10.71 45.82 -38.02
C TYR A 300 12.05 46.32 -37.46
N ALA A 301 13.02 45.42 -37.26
CA ALA A 301 14.37 45.81 -36.88
C ALA A 301 15.10 46.55 -37.99
N ILE A 302 15.00 46.08 -39.24
CA ILE A 302 15.61 46.75 -40.41
C ILE A 302 14.98 48.12 -40.67
N THR A 303 13.68 48.27 -40.41
CA THR A 303 12.94 49.54 -40.59
C THR A 303 13.04 50.49 -39.38
N GLY A 304 13.78 50.11 -38.33
CA GLY A 304 14.00 50.92 -37.13
C GLY A 304 12.79 51.06 -36.20
N GLN A 305 11.75 50.23 -36.39
CA GLN A 305 10.54 50.24 -35.55
C GLN A 305 10.66 49.35 -34.31
N LEU A 306 11.66 48.47 -34.27
CA LEU A 306 11.89 47.52 -33.19
C LEU A 306 13.39 47.33 -32.99
N ASP A 307 13.85 47.31 -31.75
CA ASP A 307 15.25 47.05 -31.47
C ASP A 307 15.56 45.53 -31.38
N ILE A 308 16.81 45.15 -31.67
CA ILE A 308 17.29 43.77 -31.68
C ILE A 308 17.09 43.11 -30.31
N GLY A 309 17.34 43.80 -29.20
CA GLY A 309 17.09 43.21 -27.87
C GLY A 309 15.60 43.07 -27.55
N GLN A 310 14.73 43.92 -28.10
CA GLN A 310 13.27 43.71 -28.03
C GLN A 310 12.86 42.44 -28.79
N LEU A 311 13.44 42.19 -29.97
CA LEU A 311 13.18 40.98 -30.75
C LEU A 311 13.58 39.72 -29.98
N VAL A 312 14.79 39.72 -29.42
CA VAL A 312 15.32 38.61 -28.61
C VAL A 312 14.43 38.35 -27.39
N ALA A 313 14.00 39.41 -26.69
CA ALA A 313 13.12 39.27 -25.53
C ALA A 313 11.72 38.74 -25.90
N VAL A 314 11.15 39.17 -27.02
CA VAL A 314 9.86 38.66 -27.52
C VAL A 314 9.96 37.17 -27.90
N ILE A 315 11.05 36.76 -28.56
CA ILE A 315 11.30 35.35 -28.90
C ILE A 315 11.46 34.51 -27.63
N ALA A 316 12.20 35.01 -26.63
CA ALA A 316 12.37 34.33 -25.36
C ALA A 316 11.04 34.18 -24.60
N ALA A 317 10.26 35.25 -24.50
CA ALA A 317 8.94 35.22 -23.85
C ALA A 317 7.96 34.27 -24.55
N TYR A 318 8.00 34.21 -25.90
CA TYR A 318 7.18 33.26 -26.64
C TYR A 318 7.65 31.81 -26.46
N LYS A 319 8.95 31.55 -26.40
CA LYS A 319 9.48 30.18 -26.20
C LYS A 319 8.90 29.52 -24.95
N ASP A 320 8.64 30.29 -23.90
CA ASP A 320 8.10 29.79 -22.64
C ASP A 320 6.57 29.69 -22.63
N LEU A 321 5.88 30.18 -23.66
CA LEU A 321 4.41 30.26 -23.74
C LEU A 321 3.70 28.94 -24.09
N PRO A 322 4.21 28.06 -24.97
CA PRO A 322 3.55 26.79 -25.30
C PRO A 322 3.43 25.82 -24.11
N SER A 323 4.39 25.83 -23.18
CA SER A 323 4.36 24.87 -22.05
C SER A 323 3.20 25.13 -21.10
N PRO A 324 2.98 26.35 -20.56
CA PRO A 324 1.84 26.62 -19.69
C PRO A 324 0.49 26.41 -20.37
N LEU A 325 0.38 26.72 -21.67
CA LEU A 325 -0.84 26.46 -22.44
C LEU A 325 -1.14 24.97 -22.54
N LYS A 326 -0.11 24.16 -22.85
CA LYS A 326 -0.23 22.70 -22.84
C LYS A 326 -0.66 22.19 -21.46
N ASP A 327 -0.01 22.66 -20.41
CA ASP A 327 -0.30 22.23 -19.04
C ASP A 327 -1.73 22.61 -18.62
N LEU A 328 -2.26 23.74 -19.11
CA LEU A 328 -3.64 24.18 -18.83
C LEU A 328 -4.66 23.27 -19.53
N ILE A 329 -4.37 22.90 -20.77
CA ILE A 329 -5.16 21.93 -21.54
C ILE A 329 -5.10 20.54 -20.86
N ASP A 330 -3.95 20.14 -20.34
CA ASP A 330 -3.77 18.88 -19.60
C ASP A 330 -4.53 18.90 -18.27
N TRP A 331 -4.50 20.03 -17.55
CA TRP A 331 -5.28 20.23 -16.34
C TRP A 331 -6.79 20.12 -16.57
N ASP A 332 -7.33 20.73 -17.64
CA ASP A 332 -8.78 20.62 -17.97
C ASP A 332 -9.17 19.17 -18.32
N GLN A 333 -8.28 18.42 -18.95
CA GLN A 333 -8.49 16.99 -19.22
C GLN A 333 -8.55 16.19 -17.92
N ILE A 334 -7.60 16.40 -17.01
CA ILE A 334 -7.59 15.74 -15.70
C ILE A 334 -8.85 16.10 -14.93
N ARG A 335 -9.28 17.37 -14.96
CA ARG A 335 -10.52 17.83 -14.34
C ARG A 335 -11.73 17.02 -14.82
N LEU A 336 -11.89 16.86 -16.13
CA LEU A 336 -13.01 16.11 -16.71
C LEU A 336 -12.97 14.63 -16.33
N ASP A 337 -11.80 13.99 -16.38
CA ASP A 337 -11.63 12.58 -16.00
C ASP A 337 -11.95 12.34 -14.53
N VAL A 338 -11.37 13.17 -13.65
CA VAL A 338 -11.55 13.09 -12.21
C VAL A 338 -12.99 13.39 -11.81
N GLN A 339 -13.66 14.31 -12.49
CA GLN A 339 -15.07 14.60 -12.24
C GLN A 339 -15.94 13.37 -12.49
N VAL A 340 -15.74 12.66 -13.62
CA VAL A 340 -16.48 11.43 -13.92
C VAL A 340 -16.17 10.34 -12.90
N LYS A 341 -14.90 10.16 -12.52
CA LYS A 341 -14.51 9.20 -11.48
C LYS A 341 -15.17 9.52 -10.14
N TYR A 342 -15.21 10.78 -9.75
CA TYR A 342 -15.86 11.22 -8.51
C TYR A 342 -17.36 10.92 -8.54
N GLU A 343 -18.04 11.23 -9.64
CA GLU A 343 -19.46 10.92 -9.83
C GLU A 343 -19.71 9.40 -9.74
N GLN A 344 -18.89 8.57 -10.40
CA GLN A 344 -18.98 7.10 -10.32
C GLN A 344 -18.77 6.56 -8.90
N VAL A 345 -17.78 7.08 -8.18
CA VAL A 345 -17.51 6.68 -6.79
C VAL A 345 -18.64 7.14 -5.88
N VAL A 346 -19.18 8.35 -6.06
CA VAL A 346 -20.30 8.83 -5.24
C VAL A 346 -21.55 8.00 -5.53
N GLU A 347 -21.88 7.71 -6.78
CA GLU A 347 -23.03 6.89 -7.19
C GLU A 347 -22.94 5.46 -6.64
N GLN A 348 -21.76 4.83 -6.71
CA GLN A 348 -21.56 3.49 -6.19
C GLN A 348 -21.77 3.40 -4.65
N PHE A 349 -21.51 4.50 -3.95
CA PHE A 349 -21.64 4.61 -2.50
C PHE A 349 -22.89 5.40 -2.07
N ASP A 350 -23.76 5.77 -3.02
CA ASP A 350 -25.08 6.32 -2.74
C ASP A 350 -26.01 5.15 -2.47
N VAL A 351 -26.15 4.82 -1.19
CA VAL A 351 -26.90 3.65 -0.72
C VAL A 351 -28.09 4.15 0.10
N ASP A 352 -29.26 3.60 -0.17
CA ASP A 352 -30.44 3.88 0.64
C ASP A 352 -30.31 3.27 2.04
N ASN A 353 -30.96 3.89 3.03
CA ASN A 353 -31.03 3.37 4.40
C ASN A 353 -29.67 3.15 5.10
N ILE A 354 -28.65 3.96 4.78
CA ILE A 354 -27.37 3.96 5.52
C ILE A 354 -27.63 4.20 7.01
N SER A 355 -26.95 3.41 7.86
CA SER A 355 -27.03 3.56 9.32
C SER A 355 -26.59 4.97 9.74
N GLU A 356 -27.36 5.60 10.63
CA GLU A 356 -27.03 6.94 11.11
C GLU A 356 -25.71 6.93 11.86
N ALA A 357 -24.84 7.92 11.59
CA ALA A 357 -23.53 8.02 12.24
C ALA A 357 -23.61 8.09 13.78
N ALA A 358 -24.72 8.60 14.32
CA ALA A 358 -24.96 8.68 15.75
C ALA A 358 -25.05 7.29 16.41
N LEU A 359 -25.51 6.27 15.69
CA LEU A 359 -25.67 4.91 16.21
C LEU A 359 -24.31 4.21 16.44
N GLN A 360 -23.28 4.61 15.69
CA GLN A 360 -21.90 4.13 15.80
C GLN A 360 -20.97 5.10 16.54
N ALA A 361 -21.53 6.12 17.19
CA ALA A 361 -20.72 7.08 17.94
C ALA A 361 -19.87 6.35 19.02
N PRO A 362 -18.59 6.72 19.22
CA PRO A 362 -17.74 6.07 20.20
C PRO A 362 -18.32 6.21 21.62
N ALA A 363 -18.67 5.09 22.25
CA ALA A 363 -19.17 5.05 23.61
C ALA A 363 -18.05 4.65 24.59
N LYS A 364 -17.58 5.62 25.37
CA LYS A 364 -16.57 5.40 26.42
C LYS A 364 -17.16 4.77 27.68
N GLU A 365 -18.41 5.08 27.99
CA GLU A 365 -19.07 4.63 29.21
C GLU A 365 -19.40 3.13 29.16
N ARG A 366 -19.50 2.51 30.34
CA ARG A 366 -19.96 1.12 30.44
C ARG A 366 -21.42 1.03 30.05
N VAL A 367 -21.72 0.02 29.25
CA VAL A 367 -23.07 -0.28 28.79
C VAL A 367 -23.75 -1.14 29.84
N ALA A 368 -24.91 -0.73 30.36
CA ALA A 368 -25.66 -1.53 31.33
C ALA A 368 -26.14 -2.87 30.72
N PRO A 369 -26.41 -3.91 31.54
CA PRO A 369 -27.11 -5.11 31.09
C PRO A 369 -28.47 -4.78 30.46
N LEU A 370 -28.89 -5.56 29.46
CA LEU A 370 -30.20 -5.39 28.86
C LEU A 370 -31.31 -5.73 29.86
N ALA A 371 -32.39 -4.96 29.82
CA ALA A 371 -33.59 -5.17 30.62
C ALA A 371 -34.83 -5.20 29.72
N GLY A 372 -35.91 -5.82 30.21
CA GLY A 372 -37.17 -5.96 29.49
C GLY A 372 -37.27 -7.25 28.68
N ALA A 373 -38.05 -7.20 27.60
CA ALA A 373 -38.29 -8.31 26.67
C ALA A 373 -38.11 -7.84 25.23
N PHE A 374 -37.80 -8.77 24.34
CA PHE A 374 -37.89 -8.56 22.90
C PHE A 374 -39.35 -8.75 22.48
N VAL A 375 -39.99 -7.67 22.04
CA VAL A 375 -41.36 -7.72 21.54
C VAL A 375 -41.34 -7.50 20.04
N LEU A 376 -41.68 -8.56 19.31
CA LEU A 376 -41.86 -8.59 17.87
C LEU A 376 -43.36 -8.39 17.61
N SER A 377 -43.73 -7.35 16.86
CA SER A 377 -45.13 -7.01 16.58
C SER A 377 -45.38 -6.97 15.08
N GLY A 378 -46.06 -8.00 14.57
CA GLY A 378 -46.45 -8.14 13.16
C GLY A 378 -45.27 -8.08 12.19
N LEU A 379 -44.12 -8.65 12.56
CA LEU A 379 -42.91 -8.54 11.75
C LEU A 379 -43.05 -9.31 10.44
N THR A 380 -42.73 -8.65 9.35
CA THR A 380 -42.67 -9.23 8.01
C THR A 380 -41.34 -8.87 7.36
N ALA A 381 -40.69 -9.82 6.70
CA ALA A 381 -39.48 -9.56 5.92
C ALA A 381 -39.60 -10.16 4.52
N GLN A 382 -39.20 -9.37 3.53
CA GLN A 382 -39.21 -9.74 2.11
C GLN A 382 -37.81 -9.58 1.51
N GLU A 383 -37.53 -10.37 0.49
CA GLU A 383 -36.35 -10.23 -0.37
C GLU A 383 -36.67 -9.27 -1.53
N GLU A 384 -35.65 -8.59 -2.08
CA GLU A 384 -35.83 -7.58 -3.16
C GLU A 384 -36.49 -8.15 -4.42
N ALA A 385 -36.42 -9.46 -4.65
CA ALA A 385 -37.00 -10.16 -5.79
C ALA A 385 -38.39 -10.80 -5.50
N ASP A 386 -39.16 -10.21 -4.58
CA ASP A 386 -40.57 -10.56 -4.26
C ASP A 386 -40.78 -11.90 -3.50
N GLY A 387 -39.70 -12.47 -2.95
CA GLY A 387 -39.78 -13.63 -2.05
C GLY A 387 -40.08 -13.21 -0.61
N ARG A 388 -41.20 -13.66 -0.04
CA ARG A 388 -41.47 -13.49 1.41
C ARG A 388 -40.60 -14.47 2.19
N LEU A 389 -39.82 -13.94 3.14
CA LEU A 389 -38.95 -14.74 4.00
C LEU A 389 -39.72 -15.23 5.23
N PHE A 390 -40.52 -14.35 5.82
CA PHE A 390 -41.50 -14.65 6.85
C PHE A 390 -42.55 -13.53 6.89
N GLU A 391 -43.73 -13.81 7.47
CA GLU A 391 -44.87 -12.90 7.50
C GLU A 391 -45.55 -12.93 8.88
N ASP A 392 -45.95 -11.73 9.34
CA ASP A 392 -46.77 -11.50 10.54
C ASP A 392 -46.29 -12.22 11.83
N VAL A 393 -44.98 -12.20 12.08
CA VAL A 393 -44.40 -12.80 13.29
C VAL A 393 -44.63 -11.86 14.48
N THR A 394 -45.45 -12.33 15.42
CA THR A 394 -45.71 -11.65 16.69
C THR A 394 -45.32 -12.54 17.86
N VAL A 395 -44.35 -12.10 18.66
CA VAL A 395 -43.88 -12.87 19.82
C VAL A 395 -43.29 -11.95 20.89
N ASP A 396 -43.52 -12.30 22.15
CA ASP A 396 -42.91 -11.67 23.32
C ASP A 396 -41.87 -12.64 23.91
N LEU A 397 -40.61 -12.21 23.95
CA LEU A 397 -39.45 -13.01 24.33
C LEU A 397 -38.73 -12.35 25.52
N PRO A 398 -38.99 -12.81 26.76
CA PRO A 398 -38.25 -12.35 27.93
C PRO A 398 -36.78 -12.74 27.86
N LEU A 399 -35.87 -11.82 28.21
CA LEU A 399 -34.41 -12.02 28.11
C LEU A 399 -33.86 -13.19 28.95
N THR A 400 -34.61 -13.67 29.94
CA THR A 400 -34.19 -14.75 30.83
C THR A 400 -34.56 -16.15 30.33
N GLN A 401 -35.29 -16.25 29.22
CA GLN A 401 -35.76 -17.54 28.70
C GLN A 401 -34.85 -18.11 27.62
N LYS A 402 -34.86 -19.44 27.50
CA LYS A 402 -34.27 -20.17 26.38
C LYS A 402 -35.38 -20.54 25.41
N VAL A 403 -35.29 -20.05 24.19
CA VAL A 403 -36.31 -20.25 23.16
C VAL A 403 -35.68 -20.97 21.97
N ALA A 404 -36.38 -21.98 21.46
CA ALA A 404 -35.99 -22.71 20.28
C ALA A 404 -37.03 -22.49 19.18
N VAL A 405 -36.57 -22.11 17.99
CA VAL A 405 -37.40 -22.02 16.79
C VAL A 405 -37.10 -23.23 15.92
N VAL A 406 -38.12 -23.98 15.54
CA VAL A 406 -37.98 -25.19 14.72
C VAL A 406 -38.67 -24.93 13.39
N ALA A 407 -37.89 -24.93 12.31
CA ALA A 407 -38.35 -24.74 10.94
C ALA A 407 -37.47 -25.56 9.99
N GLY A 408 -37.97 -25.86 8.79
CA GLY A 408 -37.16 -26.40 7.70
C GLY A 408 -36.07 -25.42 7.26
N VAL A 409 -35.04 -25.93 6.57
CA VAL A 409 -33.98 -25.07 6.00
C VAL A 409 -34.60 -24.12 4.97
N GLY A 410 -34.42 -22.81 5.14
CA GLY A 410 -35.01 -21.80 4.27
C GLY A 410 -36.45 -21.41 4.61
N GLU A 411 -37.04 -21.93 5.70
CA GLU A 411 -38.40 -21.58 6.13
C GLU A 411 -38.46 -20.30 7.02
N GLY A 412 -37.36 -19.55 7.11
CA GLY A 412 -37.37 -18.17 7.62
C GLY A 412 -36.96 -17.99 9.08
N ALA A 413 -36.71 -19.05 9.84
CA ALA A 413 -36.26 -18.95 11.23
C ALA A 413 -34.92 -18.19 11.36
N GLU A 414 -33.98 -18.45 10.45
CA GLU A 414 -32.71 -17.73 10.32
C GLU A 414 -32.94 -16.23 10.08
N HIS A 415 -33.96 -15.87 9.29
CA HIS A 415 -34.26 -14.48 8.96
C HIS A 415 -34.91 -13.73 10.12
N VAL A 416 -35.71 -14.41 10.95
CA VAL A 416 -36.21 -13.82 12.21
C VAL A 416 -35.04 -13.51 13.14
N ALA A 417 -34.07 -14.43 13.25
CA ALA A 417 -32.86 -14.20 14.04
C ALA A 417 -32.00 -13.05 13.47
N GLU A 418 -31.84 -12.96 12.15
CA GLU A 418 -31.16 -11.83 11.48
C GLU A 418 -31.81 -10.47 11.83
N VAL A 419 -33.15 -10.40 11.86
CA VAL A 419 -33.89 -9.17 12.24
C VAL A 419 -33.70 -8.85 13.72
N MET A 420 -33.79 -9.84 14.61
CA MET A 420 -33.53 -9.67 16.05
C MET A 420 -32.09 -9.24 16.35
N ALA A 421 -31.12 -9.69 15.54
CA ALA A 421 -29.73 -9.28 15.61
C ALA A 421 -29.44 -7.94 14.90
N ARG A 422 -30.47 -7.27 14.35
CA ARG A 422 -30.37 -6.03 13.56
C ARG A 422 -29.49 -6.17 12.31
N LEU A 423 -29.30 -7.40 11.83
CA LEU A 423 -28.58 -7.66 10.58
C LEU A 423 -29.45 -7.38 9.35
N ARG A 424 -30.77 -7.36 9.53
CA ARG A 424 -31.75 -7.06 8.50
C ARG A 424 -32.85 -6.15 9.07
N PRO A 425 -33.22 -5.05 8.38
CA PRO A 425 -34.41 -4.29 8.76
C PRO A 425 -35.68 -5.07 8.37
N PRO A 426 -36.75 -5.03 9.18
CA PRO A 426 -38.03 -5.61 8.77
C PRO A 426 -38.68 -4.77 7.67
N SER A 427 -39.44 -5.42 6.78
CA SER A 427 -40.22 -4.76 5.72
C SER A 427 -41.53 -4.15 6.25
N ALA A 428 -42.11 -4.78 7.27
CA ALA A 428 -43.27 -4.26 8.01
C ALA A 428 -43.24 -4.76 9.47
N GLY A 429 -44.02 -4.10 10.33
CA GLY A 429 -44.03 -4.36 11.77
C GLY A 429 -42.90 -3.64 12.51
N GLN A 430 -42.76 -3.94 13.80
CA GLN A 430 -41.74 -3.34 14.66
C GLN A 430 -41.17 -4.35 15.64
N ILE A 431 -39.88 -4.18 15.95
CA ILE A 431 -39.19 -4.87 17.03
C ILE A 431 -38.75 -3.86 18.10
N THR A 432 -39.05 -4.16 19.36
CA THR A 432 -38.68 -3.34 20.51
C THR A 432 -37.90 -4.16 21.53
N LEU A 433 -37.00 -3.49 22.24
CA LEU A 433 -36.28 -4.02 23.39
C LEU A 433 -36.72 -3.22 24.61
N GLY A 434 -37.62 -3.80 25.42
CA GLY A 434 -38.40 -3.00 26.37
C GLY A 434 -39.33 -2.04 25.63
N ASP A 435 -39.27 -0.75 25.95
CA ASP A 435 -40.10 0.28 25.31
C ASP A 435 -39.41 0.96 24.10
N GLU A 436 -38.14 0.64 23.82
CA GLU A 436 -37.38 1.30 22.77
C GLU A 436 -37.36 0.49 21.46
N PRO A 437 -37.57 1.12 20.29
CA PRO A 437 -37.38 0.48 18.99
C PRO A 437 -35.92 0.00 18.84
N LEU A 438 -35.72 -1.27 18.48
CA LEU A 438 -34.36 -1.85 18.38
C LEU A 438 -33.45 -1.10 17.40
N GLY A 439 -34.04 -0.54 16.33
CA GLY A 439 -33.30 0.23 15.33
C GLY A 439 -32.76 1.57 15.85
N ALA A 440 -33.34 2.12 16.92
CA ALA A 440 -32.90 3.37 17.55
C ALA A 440 -31.83 3.14 18.63
N VAL A 441 -31.64 1.90 19.08
CA VAL A 441 -30.65 1.55 20.10
C VAL A 441 -29.22 1.72 19.53
N PRO A 442 -28.29 2.38 20.23
CA PRO A 442 -26.91 2.51 19.76
C PRO A 442 -26.21 1.17 19.56
N GLU A 443 -25.34 1.06 18.54
CA GLU A 443 -24.60 -0.18 18.25
C GLU A 443 -23.62 -0.56 19.37
N ALA A 444 -23.17 0.43 20.16
CA ALA A 444 -22.41 0.17 21.37
C ALA A 444 -23.20 -0.68 22.39
N VAL A 445 -24.54 -0.61 22.40
CA VAL A 445 -25.37 -1.43 23.27
C VAL A 445 -25.60 -2.81 22.66
N THR A 446 -26.13 -2.85 21.43
CA THR A 446 -26.45 -4.11 20.75
C THR A 446 -25.19 -4.96 20.53
N GLY A 447 -24.09 -4.38 20.07
CA GLY A 447 -22.83 -5.09 19.80
C GLY A 447 -22.05 -5.53 21.03
N ARG A 448 -22.35 -5.01 22.24
CA ARG A 448 -21.72 -5.43 23.51
C ARG A 448 -22.58 -6.38 24.34
N ARG A 449 -23.90 -6.38 24.12
CA ARG A 449 -24.86 -7.14 24.95
C ARG A 449 -25.67 -8.17 24.18
N LEU A 450 -25.65 -8.16 22.85
CA LEU A 450 -26.22 -9.19 21.99
C LEU A 450 -25.10 -9.90 21.24
N ALA A 451 -25.17 -11.23 21.21
CA ALA A 451 -24.28 -12.06 20.41
C ALA A 451 -25.11 -12.83 19.38
N TYR A 452 -24.70 -12.74 18.11
CA TYR A 452 -25.28 -13.50 17.01
C TYR A 452 -24.21 -14.45 16.45
N VAL A 453 -24.56 -15.72 16.30
CA VAL A 453 -23.67 -16.76 15.79
C VAL A 453 -24.34 -17.39 14.58
N ASP A 454 -23.75 -17.16 13.41
CA ASP A 454 -24.19 -17.73 12.14
C ASP A 454 -23.39 -18.99 11.79
N ALA A 455 -23.84 -19.73 10.77
CA ALA A 455 -23.08 -20.81 10.15
C ALA A 455 -21.73 -20.31 9.57
N THR A 456 -21.66 -19.04 9.16
CA THR A 456 -20.42 -18.41 8.70
C THR A 456 -19.83 -17.52 9.80
N THR A 457 -18.56 -17.72 10.14
CA THR A 457 -17.86 -16.93 11.17
C THR A 457 -16.76 -16.09 10.54
N TYR A 458 -16.70 -14.81 10.88
CA TYR A 458 -15.58 -13.94 10.53
C TYR A 458 -14.39 -14.22 11.45
N LEU A 459 -13.27 -14.66 10.88
CA LEU A 459 -11.99 -14.76 11.58
C LEU A 459 -11.02 -13.74 10.97
N PRO A 460 -10.63 -12.69 11.70
CA PRO A 460 -9.68 -11.72 11.20
C PRO A 460 -8.34 -12.40 10.93
N ARG A 461 -7.60 -11.89 9.95
CA ARG A 461 -6.22 -12.31 9.68
C ARG A 461 -5.30 -11.79 10.79
N SER A 462 -5.32 -12.48 11.92
CA SER A 462 -4.65 -12.09 13.16
C SER A 462 -4.19 -13.32 13.94
N SER A 463 -3.63 -13.12 15.13
CA SER A 463 -3.35 -14.25 16.02
C SER A 463 -4.66 -14.87 16.53
N LEU A 464 -4.63 -16.14 16.94
CA LEU A 464 -5.80 -16.78 17.54
C LEU A 464 -6.33 -15.98 18.73
N ARG A 465 -5.43 -15.46 19.59
CA ARG A 465 -5.79 -14.59 20.71
C ARG A 465 -6.55 -13.34 20.24
N ASP A 466 -6.04 -12.65 19.23
CA ASP A 466 -6.68 -11.43 18.71
C ASP A 466 -8.05 -11.71 18.10
N SER A 467 -8.20 -12.85 17.39
CA SER A 467 -9.48 -13.28 16.84
C SER A 467 -10.50 -13.59 17.94
N LEU A 468 -10.10 -14.31 19.01
CA LEU A 468 -10.98 -14.62 20.13
C LEU A 468 -11.40 -13.37 20.91
N LEU A 469 -10.50 -12.39 21.05
CA LEU A 469 -10.75 -11.15 21.79
C LEU A 469 -11.30 -10.03 20.93
N TYR A 470 -11.53 -10.25 19.63
CA TYR A 470 -11.99 -9.23 18.69
C TYR A 470 -13.28 -8.55 19.18
N GLY A 471 -14.23 -9.36 19.67
CA GLY A 471 -15.50 -8.91 20.21
C GLY A 471 -15.42 -8.06 21.48
N LEU A 472 -14.22 -7.84 22.06
CA LEU A 472 -14.00 -7.00 23.24
C LEU A 472 -13.39 -5.64 22.91
N ARG A 473 -13.00 -5.39 21.65
CA ARG A 473 -12.25 -4.19 21.22
C ARG A 473 -13.18 -3.03 20.88
N HIS A 474 -13.89 -2.50 21.88
CA HIS A 474 -14.91 -1.48 21.64
C HIS A 474 -14.40 -0.04 21.71
N TYR A 475 -13.51 0.25 22.65
CA TYR A 475 -12.98 1.60 22.87
C TYR A 475 -11.61 1.50 23.59
N PRO A 476 -10.61 2.33 23.23
CA PRO A 476 -9.32 2.29 23.91
C PRO A 476 -9.43 2.83 25.34
N VAL A 477 -8.98 2.04 26.31
CA VAL A 477 -9.06 2.35 27.75
C VAL A 477 -7.69 2.67 28.36
N LEU A 478 -6.62 2.10 27.83
CA LEU A 478 -5.25 2.26 28.34
C LEU A 478 -4.36 2.87 27.25
N PRO A 479 -3.68 4.00 27.49
CA PRO A 479 -2.76 4.55 26.50
C PRO A 479 -1.55 3.62 26.31
N ALA A 480 -1.08 3.49 25.07
CA ALA A 480 0.09 2.67 24.76
C ALA A 480 1.36 3.19 25.47
N GLU A 481 2.06 2.31 26.19
CA GLU A 481 3.40 2.60 26.71
C GLU A 481 4.44 2.52 25.58
N ARG A 482 4.61 3.63 24.85
CA ARG A 482 5.66 3.78 23.83
C ARG A 482 6.23 5.19 23.78
N GLU A 483 7.52 5.30 23.47
CA GLU A 483 8.16 6.60 23.25
C GLU A 483 7.61 7.25 21.97
N LYS A 484 6.98 8.41 22.11
CA LYS A 484 6.38 9.14 20.98
C LYS A 484 7.46 9.85 20.18
N THR A 485 7.62 9.46 18.93
CA THR A 485 8.59 10.06 18.00
C THR A 485 8.06 11.37 17.40
N LYS A 486 8.95 12.18 16.81
CA LYS A 486 8.54 13.37 16.03
C LYS A 486 7.59 13.01 14.87
N THR A 487 7.77 11.82 14.30
CA THR A 487 6.90 11.26 13.26
C THR A 487 5.49 10.96 13.77
N ASP A 488 5.35 10.45 14.99
CA ASP A 488 4.03 10.23 15.61
C ASP A 488 3.29 11.56 15.82
N ALA A 489 3.99 12.60 16.31
CA ALA A 489 3.41 13.92 16.50
C ALA A 489 2.92 14.55 15.17
N LEU A 490 3.71 14.40 14.10
CA LEU A 490 3.32 14.82 12.75
C LEU A 490 2.11 14.03 12.23
N ALA A 491 2.08 12.72 12.46
CA ALA A 491 0.98 11.87 12.05
C ALA A 491 -0.33 12.27 12.75
N VAL A 492 -0.31 12.53 14.07
CA VAL A 492 -1.47 13.01 14.84
C VAL A 492 -1.94 14.37 14.33
N HIS A 493 -1.01 15.29 14.03
CA HIS A 493 -1.37 16.59 13.47
C HIS A 493 -2.08 16.44 12.11
N GLU A 494 -1.57 15.59 11.22
CA GLU A 494 -2.20 15.33 9.93
C GLU A 494 -3.53 14.58 10.05
N THR A 495 -3.67 13.62 10.98
CA THR A 495 -4.94 12.95 11.32
C THR A 495 -6.04 13.98 11.61
N LYS A 496 -5.74 14.96 12.47
CA LYS A 496 -6.69 16.02 12.84
C LYS A 496 -7.04 16.91 11.64
N ARG A 497 -6.07 17.23 10.78
CA ARG A 497 -6.32 18.05 9.59
C ARG A 497 -7.07 17.30 8.49
N SER A 498 -6.87 16.00 8.36
CA SER A 498 -7.63 15.17 7.42
C SER A 498 -9.02 14.82 7.94
N GLY A 499 -9.31 15.02 9.23
CA GLY A 499 -10.63 14.74 9.80
C GLY A 499 -10.84 13.27 10.15
N ASN A 500 -9.74 12.53 10.35
CA ASN A 500 -9.78 11.11 10.73
C ASN A 500 -9.95 10.96 12.25
N THR A 501 -10.32 9.76 12.70
CA THR A 501 -10.32 9.39 14.12
C THR A 501 -8.97 9.63 14.78
N GLN A 502 -8.99 10.13 16.01
CA GLN A 502 -7.80 10.38 16.83
C GLN A 502 -7.48 9.22 17.78
N LEU A 503 -8.27 8.14 17.75
CA LEU A 503 -8.01 6.93 18.52
C LEU A 503 -6.75 6.24 17.98
N ASP A 504 -5.86 5.78 18.87
CA ASP A 504 -4.65 5.05 18.51
C ASP A 504 -4.90 3.54 18.58
N ILE A 505 -4.57 2.83 17.50
CA ILE A 505 -4.72 1.38 17.46
C ILE A 505 -3.73 0.67 18.40
N ALA A 506 -2.64 1.33 18.78
CA ALA A 506 -1.65 0.81 19.70
C ALA A 506 -2.10 0.88 21.18
N ASP A 507 -3.13 1.68 21.49
CA ASP A 507 -3.70 1.74 22.84
C ASP A 507 -4.30 0.38 23.25
N GLY A 508 -4.45 0.13 24.55
CA GLY A 508 -5.14 -1.05 25.07
C GLY A 508 -6.66 -0.95 24.84
N TRP A 509 -7.19 -1.86 24.02
CA TRP A 509 -8.60 -1.89 23.61
C TRP A 509 -9.50 -2.78 24.47
N ILE A 510 -8.95 -3.49 25.46
CA ILE A 510 -9.69 -4.42 26.31
C ILE A 510 -9.88 -3.77 27.68
N ASP A 511 -11.13 -3.59 28.09
CA ASP A 511 -11.51 -3.18 29.44
C ASP A 511 -11.55 -4.41 30.35
N PHE A 512 -10.48 -4.63 31.12
CA PHE A 512 -10.38 -5.76 32.04
C PHE A 512 -11.39 -5.67 33.19
N GLU A 513 -11.72 -4.46 33.64
CA GLU A 513 -12.67 -4.27 34.73
C GLU A 513 -14.10 -4.63 34.30
N ASP A 514 -14.48 -4.38 33.04
CA ASP A 514 -15.78 -4.80 32.49
C ASP A 514 -15.89 -6.34 32.39
N LEU A 515 -14.76 -7.03 32.28
CA LEU A 515 -14.67 -8.50 32.35
C LEU A 515 -14.61 -9.04 33.78
N GLY A 516 -14.54 -8.17 34.80
CA GLY A 516 -14.32 -8.57 36.19
C GLY A 516 -12.88 -9.04 36.48
N LEU A 517 -11.92 -8.66 35.65
CA LEU A 517 -10.50 -8.99 35.77
C LEU A 517 -9.70 -7.82 36.33
N ALA A 518 -8.65 -8.11 37.11
CA ALA A 518 -7.81 -7.06 37.72
C ALA A 518 -6.70 -6.60 36.77
N SER A 519 -6.13 -7.50 35.97
CA SER A 519 -5.06 -7.18 35.02
C SER A 519 -5.02 -8.10 33.79
N GLU A 520 -4.21 -7.73 32.80
CA GLU A 520 -4.01 -8.52 31.58
C GLU A 520 -3.52 -9.96 31.86
N THR A 521 -2.79 -10.16 32.95
CA THR A 521 -2.31 -11.49 33.39
C THR A 521 -3.44 -12.48 33.63
N ASP A 522 -4.61 -11.98 34.07
CA ASP A 522 -5.76 -12.81 34.41
C ASP A 522 -6.56 -13.24 33.18
N LEU A 523 -6.30 -12.59 32.03
CA LEU A 523 -7.00 -12.87 30.77
C LEU A 523 -6.72 -14.28 30.23
N GLY A 524 -5.49 -14.77 30.40
CA GLY A 524 -5.10 -16.11 29.92
C GLY A 524 -5.93 -17.23 30.57
N PRO A 525 -5.95 -17.33 31.92
CA PRO A 525 -6.81 -18.25 32.64
C PRO A 525 -8.29 -18.09 32.31
N TYR A 526 -8.78 -16.85 32.23
CA TYR A 526 -10.18 -16.57 31.88
C TYR A 526 -10.55 -17.12 30.48
N VAL A 527 -9.72 -16.88 29.48
CA VAL A 527 -9.94 -17.43 28.13
C VAL A 527 -9.87 -18.96 28.13
N ALA A 528 -8.97 -19.56 28.91
CA ALA A 528 -8.87 -21.01 29.02
C ALA A 528 -10.14 -21.65 29.61
N GLU A 529 -10.75 -21.01 30.63
CA GLU A 529 -12.03 -21.43 31.20
C GLU A 529 -13.14 -21.39 30.15
N ILE A 530 -13.27 -20.29 29.40
CA ILE A 530 -14.26 -20.18 28.31
C ILE A 530 -14.04 -21.24 27.24
N LEU A 531 -12.79 -21.48 26.81
CA LEU A 531 -12.45 -22.51 25.84
C LEU A 531 -12.80 -23.92 26.33
N SER A 532 -12.69 -24.18 27.64
CA SER A 532 -13.11 -25.43 28.26
C SER A 532 -14.63 -25.59 28.20
N LEU A 533 -15.38 -24.53 28.53
CA LEU A 533 -16.85 -24.51 28.47
C LEU A 533 -17.40 -24.77 27.06
N VAL A 534 -16.73 -24.26 26.02
CA VAL A 534 -17.11 -24.49 24.61
C VAL A 534 -16.44 -25.71 23.98
N MET A 535 -15.71 -26.52 24.78
CA MET A 535 -15.00 -27.73 24.35
C MET A 535 -13.94 -27.53 23.26
N LEU A 536 -13.36 -26.33 23.14
CA LEU A 536 -12.29 -25.99 22.18
C LEU A 536 -10.88 -25.99 22.80
N GLU A 537 -10.77 -26.17 24.12
CA GLU A 537 -9.49 -26.15 24.84
C GLU A 537 -8.46 -27.12 24.22
N ARG A 538 -8.89 -28.33 23.87
CA ARG A 538 -8.00 -29.35 23.28
C ARG A 538 -7.46 -28.92 21.94
N ASP A 539 -8.30 -28.38 21.06
CA ASP A 539 -7.90 -27.97 19.71
C ASP A 539 -6.92 -26.80 19.77
N VAL A 540 -7.22 -25.80 20.61
CA VAL A 540 -6.33 -24.65 20.84
C VAL A 540 -4.99 -25.10 21.42
N ARG A 541 -4.99 -26.02 22.39
CA ARG A 541 -3.76 -26.60 22.96
C ARG A 541 -2.97 -27.36 21.89
N LEU A 542 -3.61 -28.14 21.04
CA LEU A 542 -2.95 -28.86 19.94
C LEU A 542 -2.34 -27.90 18.91
N PHE A 543 -3.02 -26.79 18.59
CA PHE A 543 -2.43 -25.73 17.77
C PHE A 543 -1.16 -25.19 18.42
N GLY A 544 -1.22 -24.85 19.70
CA GLY A 544 -0.06 -24.40 20.47
C GLY A 544 1.10 -25.40 20.43
N LEU A 545 0.84 -26.69 20.69
CA LEU A 545 1.86 -27.75 20.68
C LEU A 545 2.51 -27.99 19.31
N ARG A 546 1.81 -27.66 18.22
CA ARG A 546 2.34 -27.73 16.85
C ARG A 546 3.11 -26.47 16.45
N THR A 547 2.98 -25.39 17.22
CA THR A 547 3.69 -24.13 16.94
C THR A 547 5.08 -24.12 17.57
N ARG A 548 5.96 -23.29 17.01
CA ARG A 548 7.28 -23.03 17.57
C ARG A 548 7.17 -21.97 18.66
N VAL A 549 7.88 -22.17 19.77
CA VAL A 549 7.98 -21.17 20.84
C VAL A 549 8.66 -19.92 20.26
N PRO A 550 8.02 -18.73 20.31
CA PRO A 550 8.62 -17.48 19.89
C PRO A 550 9.90 -17.18 20.69
N GLU A 551 10.91 -16.57 20.05
CA GLU A 551 12.23 -16.32 20.63
C GLU A 551 12.17 -15.59 21.98
N LYS A 552 11.28 -14.60 22.10
CA LYS A 552 11.03 -13.84 23.34
C LYS A 552 10.62 -14.67 24.55
N PHE A 553 10.09 -15.87 24.34
CA PHE A 553 9.63 -16.77 25.40
C PHE A 553 10.58 -17.95 25.62
N VAL A 554 11.68 -18.06 24.85
CA VAL A 554 12.56 -19.24 24.91
C VAL A 554 13.17 -19.39 26.30
N GLU A 555 13.72 -18.32 26.89
CA GLU A 555 14.35 -18.40 28.21
C GLU A 555 13.35 -18.83 29.31
N GLU A 556 12.16 -18.24 29.30
CA GLU A 556 11.08 -18.55 30.26
C GLU A 556 10.57 -19.99 30.12
N VAL A 557 10.36 -20.43 28.87
CA VAL A 557 9.78 -21.75 28.58
C VAL A 557 10.82 -22.86 28.69
N SER A 558 12.09 -22.60 28.38
CA SER A 558 13.17 -23.61 28.40
C SER A 558 13.32 -24.29 29.75
N ALA A 559 13.37 -23.52 30.84
CA ALA A 559 13.48 -24.09 32.19
C ALA A 559 12.28 -24.98 32.53
N THR A 560 11.07 -24.52 32.17
CA THR A 560 9.83 -25.26 32.40
C THR A 560 9.78 -26.55 31.59
N VAL A 561 10.16 -26.51 30.31
CA VAL A 561 10.21 -27.70 29.44
C VAL A 561 11.24 -28.71 29.96
N LEU A 562 12.42 -28.27 30.41
CA LEU A 562 13.42 -29.15 31.00
C LEU A 562 12.89 -29.80 32.29
N LYS A 563 12.21 -29.04 33.16
CA LYS A 563 11.56 -29.58 34.35
C LYS A 563 10.47 -30.59 33.99
N SER A 564 9.63 -30.30 32.98
CA SER A 564 8.60 -31.22 32.50
C SER A 564 9.19 -32.50 31.93
N ARG A 565 10.35 -32.46 31.27
CA ARG A 565 11.06 -33.67 30.79
C ARG A 565 11.50 -34.57 31.94
N LEU A 566 12.03 -33.98 33.02
CA LEU A 566 12.41 -34.75 34.22
C LEU A 566 11.18 -35.37 34.88
N ALA A 567 10.13 -34.59 35.10
CA ALA A 567 8.88 -35.09 35.67
C ALA A 567 8.24 -36.20 34.82
N PHE A 568 8.32 -36.09 33.48
CA PHE A 568 7.87 -37.14 32.57
C PHE A 568 8.67 -38.43 32.75
N ARG A 569 9.99 -38.34 32.92
CA ARG A 569 10.86 -39.50 33.19
C ARG A 569 10.51 -40.18 34.52
N GLU A 570 10.38 -39.39 35.58
CA GLU A 570 9.96 -39.89 36.91
C GLU A 570 8.60 -40.58 36.85
N THR A 571 7.66 -40.06 36.05
CA THR A 571 6.34 -40.66 35.85
C THR A 571 6.44 -42.01 35.13
N LEU A 572 7.27 -42.10 34.07
CA LEU A 572 7.48 -43.36 33.36
C LEU A 572 8.09 -44.42 34.27
N GLU A 573 9.08 -44.06 35.08
CA GLU A 573 9.70 -44.97 36.07
C GLU A 573 8.69 -45.42 37.13
N ALA A 574 7.86 -44.51 37.64
CA ALA A 574 6.83 -44.84 38.63
C ALA A 574 5.75 -45.79 38.07
N GLU A 575 5.45 -45.69 36.77
CA GLU A 575 4.48 -46.55 36.09
C GLU A 575 5.09 -47.84 35.50
N GLY A 576 6.40 -48.07 35.66
CA GLY A 576 7.10 -49.23 35.09
C GLY A 576 7.17 -49.20 33.55
N MET A 577 7.10 -48.00 32.97
CA MET A 577 7.08 -47.74 31.53
C MET A 577 8.41 -47.19 31.00
N GLU A 578 9.48 -47.18 31.82
CA GLU A 578 10.79 -46.65 31.44
C GLU A 578 11.40 -47.35 30.21
N SER A 579 10.99 -48.59 29.92
CA SER A 579 11.43 -49.34 28.75
C SER A 579 10.84 -48.86 27.42
N TYR A 580 9.74 -48.10 27.43
CA TYR A 580 9.06 -47.64 26.21
C TYR A 580 9.65 -46.37 25.61
N VAL A 581 10.43 -45.60 26.37
CA VAL A 581 11.01 -44.32 25.94
C VAL A 581 12.49 -44.29 26.28
N GLU A 582 13.32 -44.18 25.25
CA GLU A 582 14.77 -44.00 25.41
C GLU A 582 15.09 -42.50 25.53
N ALA A 583 15.51 -42.07 26.73
CA ALA A 583 15.86 -40.68 26.99
C ALA A 583 17.34 -40.42 26.73
N PHE A 584 17.66 -39.21 26.25
CA PHE A 584 19.03 -38.72 26.14
C PHE A 584 19.77 -38.78 27.48
N ASP A 585 20.92 -39.41 27.48
CA ASP A 585 21.80 -39.60 28.63
C ASP A 585 23.25 -39.32 28.18
N PRO A 586 23.97 -38.36 28.78
CA PRO A 586 25.34 -38.04 28.41
C PRO A 586 26.32 -39.21 28.50
N ASP A 587 26.02 -40.22 29.32
CA ASP A 587 26.89 -41.36 29.55
C ASP A 587 26.51 -42.59 28.70
N ARG A 588 25.46 -42.49 27.86
CA ARG A 588 24.95 -43.64 27.08
C ARG A 588 24.57 -43.28 25.65
N TYR A 589 25.10 -44.05 24.71
CA TYR A 589 24.73 -43.99 23.30
C TYR A 589 23.33 -44.61 23.05
N ILE A 590 22.46 -43.86 22.38
CA ILE A 590 21.13 -44.29 21.95
C ILE A 590 21.21 -44.90 20.55
N VAL A 591 21.03 -46.22 20.48
CA VAL A 591 21.16 -47.00 19.25
C VAL A 591 20.06 -46.69 18.22
N ASN A 592 18.89 -46.24 18.69
CA ASN A 592 17.74 -45.91 17.84
C ASN A 592 17.75 -44.47 17.31
N ALA A 593 18.72 -43.65 17.72
CA ALA A 593 18.86 -42.26 17.30
C ALA A 593 19.98 -42.10 16.28
N THR A 594 19.96 -41.00 15.53
CA THR A 594 21.06 -40.65 14.63
C THR A 594 22.33 -40.37 15.43
N ILE A 595 23.50 -40.53 14.80
CA ILE A 595 24.77 -40.14 15.43
C ILE A 595 24.74 -38.66 15.81
N MET A 596 24.13 -37.81 14.98
CA MET A 596 23.95 -36.39 15.31
C MET A 596 23.14 -36.18 16.58
N GLU A 597 21.98 -36.84 16.70
CA GLU A 597 21.11 -36.70 17.87
C GLU A 597 21.82 -37.10 19.16
N ASN A 598 22.68 -38.12 19.11
CA ASN A 598 23.54 -38.52 20.22
C ASN A 598 24.57 -37.42 20.57
N ILE A 599 25.18 -36.78 19.57
CA ILE A 599 26.18 -35.71 19.79
C ILE A 599 25.55 -34.44 20.39
N VAL A 600 24.35 -34.05 19.94
CA VAL A 600 23.72 -32.77 20.34
C VAL A 600 22.62 -32.91 21.38
N PHE A 601 22.32 -34.14 21.82
CA PHE A 601 21.23 -34.47 22.75
C PHE A 601 19.88 -33.84 22.35
N GLY A 602 19.58 -33.86 21.05
CA GLY A 602 18.39 -33.23 20.50
C GLY A 602 18.25 -33.37 18.98
N ALA A 603 17.07 -33.01 18.47
CA ALA A 603 16.80 -33.04 17.04
C ALA A 603 17.16 -31.69 16.38
N PRO A 604 17.88 -31.68 15.24
CA PRO A 604 18.19 -30.44 14.52
C PRO A 604 16.94 -29.76 13.97
N ARG A 605 16.90 -28.42 13.98
CA ARG A 605 15.77 -27.60 13.47
C ARG A 605 15.48 -27.82 11.98
N ASP A 606 16.52 -28.17 11.23
CA ASP A 606 16.49 -28.62 9.84
C ASP A 606 17.52 -29.75 9.73
N ALA A 607 17.06 -30.97 9.45
CA ALA A 607 17.91 -32.15 9.41
C ALA A 607 19.05 -32.02 8.38
N ARG A 608 18.89 -31.23 7.31
CA ARG A 608 19.91 -31.08 6.26
C ARG A 608 20.84 -29.89 6.52
N LEU A 609 20.27 -28.73 6.84
CA LEU A 609 21.06 -27.51 7.10
C LEU A 609 21.80 -27.57 8.45
N GLY A 610 21.22 -28.19 9.47
CA GLY A 610 21.82 -28.31 10.80
C GLY A 610 23.09 -29.16 10.82
N LEU A 611 23.11 -30.26 10.06
CA LEU A 611 24.27 -31.16 9.97
C LEU A 611 25.47 -30.51 9.29
N ALA A 612 25.24 -29.77 8.20
CA ALA A 612 26.29 -29.07 7.47
C ALA A 612 26.88 -27.91 8.29
N GLN A 613 26.05 -27.21 9.07
CA GLN A 613 26.49 -26.11 9.93
C GLN A 613 27.23 -26.57 11.18
N PHE A 614 26.89 -27.76 11.73
CA PHE A 614 27.49 -28.25 12.97
C PHE A 614 29.01 -28.39 12.85
N PHE A 615 29.53 -29.14 11.88
CA PHE A 615 30.98 -29.28 11.67
C PHE A 615 31.64 -28.10 10.94
N ALA A 616 30.86 -27.13 10.46
CA ALA A 616 31.38 -25.84 10.05
C ALA A 616 31.71 -24.94 11.26
N HIS A 617 31.08 -25.17 12.42
CA HIS A 617 31.35 -24.42 13.64
C HIS A 617 32.76 -24.72 14.17
N PRO A 618 33.58 -23.70 14.51
CA PRO A 618 34.96 -23.90 14.94
C PRO A 618 35.12 -24.89 16.11
N TYR A 619 34.25 -24.78 17.11
CA TYR A 619 34.26 -25.66 18.29
C TYR A 619 34.05 -27.14 17.93
N ALA A 620 32.96 -27.47 17.21
CA ALA A 620 32.67 -28.85 16.82
C ALA A 620 33.76 -29.45 15.92
N ARG A 621 34.36 -28.63 15.03
CA ARG A 621 35.47 -29.05 14.17
C ARG A 621 36.73 -29.36 14.98
N GLU A 622 37.05 -28.54 15.97
CA GLU A 622 38.21 -28.73 16.84
C GLU A 622 38.02 -29.93 17.77
N THR A 623 36.88 -30.03 18.45
CA THR A 623 36.52 -31.17 19.30
C THR A 623 36.48 -32.48 18.51
N GLY A 624 35.86 -32.48 17.33
CA GLY A 624 35.81 -33.67 16.47
C GLY A 624 37.19 -34.11 15.99
N ARG A 625 38.13 -33.18 15.77
CA ARG A 625 39.51 -33.53 15.43
C ARG A 625 40.28 -34.04 16.66
N ALA A 626 40.12 -33.39 17.81
CA ALA A 626 40.82 -33.75 19.05
C ALA A 626 40.42 -35.13 19.58
N THR A 627 39.14 -35.50 19.45
CA THR A 627 38.60 -36.80 19.85
C THR A 627 38.85 -37.91 18.83
N GLY A 628 39.28 -37.57 17.61
CA GLY A 628 39.35 -38.50 16.47
C GLY A 628 37.98 -38.87 15.89
N LEU A 629 36.88 -38.30 16.40
CA LEU A 629 35.52 -38.58 15.93
C LEU A 629 35.32 -38.14 14.47
N ALA A 630 35.91 -37.01 14.05
CA ALA A 630 35.79 -36.52 12.68
C ALA A 630 36.41 -37.47 11.64
N GLN A 631 37.49 -38.16 12.01
CA GLN A 631 38.10 -39.18 11.14
C GLN A 631 37.20 -40.41 11.05
N ASN A 632 36.69 -40.91 12.19
CA ASN A 632 35.77 -42.06 12.21
C ASN A 632 34.50 -41.78 11.39
N LEU A 633 33.91 -40.58 11.55
CA LEU A 633 32.72 -40.16 10.78
C LEU A 633 33.01 -40.05 9.28
N PHE A 634 34.20 -39.59 8.90
CA PHE A 634 34.60 -39.53 7.50
C PHE A 634 34.73 -40.92 6.88
N GLU A 635 35.41 -41.84 7.56
CA GLU A 635 35.60 -43.22 7.11
C GLU A 635 34.26 -43.96 7.05
N MET A 636 33.44 -43.84 8.10
CA MET A 636 32.08 -44.38 8.12
C MET A 636 31.22 -43.81 6.99
N GLY A 637 31.26 -42.50 6.76
CA GLY A 637 30.51 -41.85 5.68
C GLY A 637 30.94 -42.34 4.30
N ARG A 638 32.24 -42.57 4.10
CA ARG A 638 32.78 -43.17 2.87
C ARG A 638 32.22 -44.57 2.67
N ASP A 639 32.25 -45.40 3.71
CA ASP A 639 31.82 -46.80 3.62
C ASP A 639 30.31 -46.90 3.36
N ILE A 640 29.50 -46.06 4.02
CA ILE A 640 28.07 -45.90 3.74
C ILE A 640 27.85 -45.54 2.27
N ALA A 641 28.54 -44.52 1.77
CA ALA A 641 28.38 -44.07 0.38
C ALA A 641 28.76 -45.17 -0.62
N VAL A 642 29.88 -45.87 -0.41
CA VAL A 642 30.30 -46.99 -1.26
C VAL A 642 29.25 -48.09 -1.25
N THR A 643 28.80 -48.53 -0.07
CA THR A 643 27.77 -49.59 0.01
C THR A 643 26.45 -49.18 -0.65
N MET A 644 26.01 -47.93 -0.47
CA MET A 644 24.77 -47.45 -1.09
C MET A 644 24.89 -47.34 -2.61
N ILE A 645 26.04 -46.90 -3.13
CA ILE A 645 26.32 -46.86 -4.57
C ILE A 645 26.39 -48.27 -5.15
N ASP A 646 27.02 -49.22 -4.46
CA ASP A 646 27.14 -50.60 -4.92
C ASP A 646 25.78 -51.31 -4.94
N LEU A 647 24.91 -51.05 -3.95
CA LEU A 647 23.59 -51.67 -3.85
C LEU A 647 22.55 -51.07 -4.80
N PHE A 648 22.61 -49.75 -5.04
CA PHE A 648 21.52 -49.01 -5.68
C PHE A 648 21.95 -48.13 -6.86
N GLY A 649 23.25 -48.00 -7.13
CA GLY A 649 23.79 -47.01 -8.06
C GLY A 649 23.41 -47.19 -9.52
N ASP A 650 22.97 -48.40 -9.91
CA ASP A 650 22.59 -48.74 -11.29
C ASP A 650 21.06 -48.76 -11.51
N LEU A 651 20.27 -48.40 -10.50
CA LEU A 651 18.81 -48.35 -10.60
C LEU A 651 18.33 -47.04 -11.25
N GLU A 652 17.24 -47.12 -12.02
CA GLU A 652 16.60 -45.94 -12.61
C GLU A 652 15.93 -45.06 -11.54
N PRO A 653 15.90 -43.72 -11.68
CA PRO A 653 15.37 -42.79 -10.66
C PRO A 653 13.92 -43.06 -10.21
N GLY A 654 13.10 -43.68 -11.05
CA GLY A 654 11.71 -44.05 -10.74
C GLY A 654 11.55 -45.39 -10.00
N ASN A 655 12.64 -46.09 -9.68
CA ASN A 655 12.57 -47.41 -9.08
C ASN A 655 12.03 -47.35 -7.63
N PRO A 656 10.98 -48.13 -7.27
CA PRO A 656 10.40 -48.14 -5.92
C PRO A 656 11.39 -48.49 -4.80
N LEU A 657 12.48 -49.21 -5.10
CA LEU A 657 13.52 -49.55 -4.13
C LEU A 657 14.33 -48.32 -3.71
N LEU A 658 14.52 -47.34 -4.60
CA LEU A 658 15.22 -46.09 -4.29
C LEU A 658 14.41 -45.21 -3.32
N GLN A 659 13.08 -45.31 -3.34
CA GLN A 659 12.20 -44.60 -2.40
C GLN A 659 12.27 -45.15 -0.96
N ARG A 660 12.84 -46.35 -0.78
CA ARG A 660 13.05 -46.96 0.55
C ARG A 660 14.38 -46.58 1.18
N ILE A 661 15.27 -45.93 0.44
CA ILE A 661 16.53 -45.40 0.98
C ILE A 661 16.18 -44.20 1.85
N SER A 662 16.49 -44.31 3.15
CA SER A 662 16.18 -43.26 4.12
C SER A 662 17.37 -42.38 4.48
N ILE A 663 18.59 -42.81 4.14
CA ILE A 663 19.84 -42.11 4.49
C ILE A 663 20.28 -41.09 3.45
N MET A 664 19.87 -41.24 2.18
CA MET A 664 20.16 -40.30 1.08
C MET A 664 19.07 -40.35 0.02
N THR A 665 18.91 -39.29 -0.77
CA THR A 665 17.94 -39.28 -1.89
C THR A 665 18.53 -39.93 -3.16
N PRO A 666 17.67 -40.32 -4.12
CA PRO A 666 18.12 -40.87 -5.41
C PRO A 666 19.03 -39.92 -6.20
N GLU A 667 18.82 -38.62 -6.09
CA GLU A 667 19.66 -37.59 -6.72
C GLU A 667 21.04 -37.54 -6.04
N GLU A 668 21.08 -37.63 -4.71
CA GLU A 668 22.31 -37.58 -3.91
C GLU A 668 23.24 -38.77 -4.18
N LEU A 669 22.72 -39.93 -4.59
CA LEU A 669 23.54 -41.08 -5.01
C LEU A 669 24.54 -40.70 -6.12
N LYS A 670 24.12 -39.85 -7.07
CA LYS A 670 24.99 -39.39 -8.16
C LYS A 670 26.07 -38.44 -7.65
N ASP A 671 25.72 -37.57 -6.70
CA ASP A 671 26.65 -36.62 -6.10
C ASP A 671 27.71 -37.34 -5.25
N TYR A 672 27.29 -38.30 -4.42
CA TYR A 672 28.22 -39.11 -3.61
C TYR A 672 29.14 -39.96 -4.50
N ARG A 673 28.70 -40.43 -5.67
CA ARG A 673 29.57 -41.12 -6.63
C ARG A 673 30.75 -40.23 -7.07
N GLN A 674 30.51 -38.95 -7.31
CA GLN A 674 31.58 -38.00 -7.62
C GLN A 674 32.47 -37.73 -6.40
N VAL A 675 31.89 -37.60 -5.21
CA VAL A 675 32.64 -37.40 -3.97
C VAL A 675 33.60 -38.56 -3.73
N ILE A 676 33.13 -39.81 -3.83
CA ILE A 676 33.95 -41.02 -3.68
C ILE A 676 35.10 -41.08 -4.69
N MET A 677 34.84 -40.75 -5.96
CA MET A 677 35.90 -40.68 -6.98
C MET A 677 36.99 -39.66 -6.63
N ARG A 678 36.63 -38.51 -6.04
CA ARG A 678 37.59 -37.46 -5.66
C ARG A 678 38.41 -37.80 -4.41
N VAL A 679 37.86 -38.60 -3.50
CA VAL A 679 38.56 -39.02 -2.27
C VAL A 679 39.19 -40.41 -2.36
N ALA A 680 39.09 -41.09 -3.51
CA ALA A 680 39.66 -42.41 -3.72
C ALA A 680 41.16 -42.43 -3.37
N GLY A 681 41.54 -43.30 -2.43
CA GLY A 681 42.93 -43.44 -1.96
C GLY A 681 43.46 -42.31 -1.07
N ARG A 682 42.62 -41.34 -0.67
CA ARG A 682 43.01 -40.22 0.22
C ARG A 682 42.60 -40.50 1.66
N SER A 683 43.47 -40.19 2.61
CA SER A 683 43.13 -40.17 4.04
C SER A 683 42.29 -38.95 4.40
N PHE A 684 41.71 -38.93 5.62
CA PHE A 684 40.96 -37.78 6.12
C PHE A 684 41.70 -36.46 5.92
N ASP A 685 42.98 -36.37 6.30
CA ASP A 685 43.79 -35.14 6.17
C ASP A 685 44.15 -34.75 4.72
N GLN A 686 43.98 -35.66 3.76
CA GLN A 686 44.27 -35.43 2.33
C GLN A 686 43.02 -35.09 1.50
N ALA A 687 41.82 -35.37 2.02
CA ALA A 687 40.57 -35.05 1.34
C ALA A 687 40.27 -33.53 1.35
N GLY A 688 39.56 -33.02 0.36
CA GLY A 688 39.12 -31.61 0.34
C GLY A 688 38.10 -31.33 1.44
N ALA A 689 38.01 -30.08 1.92
CA ALA A 689 37.11 -29.71 3.01
C ALA A 689 35.63 -30.00 2.67
N THR A 690 35.24 -29.75 1.42
CA THR A 690 33.89 -30.01 0.92
C THR A 690 33.55 -31.50 0.91
N GLU A 691 34.47 -32.34 0.41
CA GLU A 691 34.28 -33.80 0.39
C GLU A 691 34.24 -34.39 1.81
N ARG A 692 35.09 -33.89 2.74
CA ARG A 692 35.05 -34.31 4.15
C ARG A 692 33.70 -34.03 4.78
N LEU A 693 33.19 -32.80 4.63
CA LEU A 693 31.90 -32.41 5.19
C LEU A 693 30.75 -33.22 4.60
N ALA A 694 30.79 -33.53 3.29
CA ALA A 694 29.77 -34.35 2.64
C ALA A 694 29.69 -35.76 3.24
N LEU A 695 30.83 -36.43 3.45
CA LEU A 695 30.87 -37.78 4.02
C LEU A 695 30.54 -37.80 5.51
N ILE A 696 31.05 -36.83 6.29
CA ILE A 696 30.69 -36.69 7.70
C ILE A 696 29.16 -36.48 7.84
N ARG A 697 28.56 -35.63 7.01
CA ARG A 697 27.10 -35.41 7.01
C ARG A 697 26.32 -36.71 6.78
N LEU A 698 26.80 -37.54 5.87
CA LEU A 698 26.17 -38.84 5.59
C LEU A 698 26.25 -39.77 6.81
N ALA A 699 27.41 -39.85 7.46
CA ALA A 699 27.57 -40.64 8.69
C ALA A 699 26.68 -40.11 9.83
N LEU A 700 26.59 -38.79 10.00
CA LEU A 700 25.77 -38.20 11.07
C LEU A 700 24.28 -38.53 10.99
N SER A 701 23.79 -38.89 9.81
CA SER A 701 22.38 -39.28 9.58
C SER A 701 22.13 -40.77 9.78
N TYR A 702 23.17 -41.54 10.13
CA TYR A 702 23.12 -42.99 10.25
C TYR A 702 22.43 -43.44 11.55
N VAL A 703 21.60 -44.49 11.45
CA VAL A 703 20.92 -45.18 12.55
C VAL A 703 21.08 -46.69 12.33
N GLU A 704 21.79 -47.38 13.22
CA GLU A 704 22.20 -48.78 13.02
C GLU A 704 21.01 -49.73 12.84
N PRO A 705 19.97 -49.77 13.70
CA PRO A 705 18.82 -50.68 13.52
C PRO A 705 18.03 -50.46 12.22
N ARG A 706 18.05 -49.22 11.70
CA ARG A 706 17.32 -48.81 10.49
C ARG A 706 18.08 -49.15 9.22
N HIS A 707 19.39 -48.90 9.19
CA HIS A 707 20.20 -49.03 7.98
C HIS A 707 20.98 -50.34 7.91
N ARG A 708 21.29 -50.95 9.07
CA ARG A 708 21.87 -52.30 9.22
C ARG A 708 23.17 -52.52 8.45
N LEU A 709 24.10 -51.57 8.52
CA LEU A 709 25.41 -51.66 7.86
C LEU A 709 26.51 -52.19 8.80
N GLY A 710 26.25 -52.35 10.09
CA GLY A 710 27.21 -52.90 11.06
C GLY A 710 28.42 -51.99 11.30
N LEU A 711 28.23 -50.67 11.27
CA LEU A 711 29.32 -49.69 11.29
C LEU A 711 29.58 -49.07 12.67
N ILE A 712 28.69 -49.30 13.64
CA ILE A 712 28.82 -48.77 15.00
C ILE A 712 29.30 -49.89 15.95
N ASP A 713 30.51 -49.74 16.49
CA ASP A 713 31.07 -50.59 17.54
C ASP A 713 31.09 -49.88 18.92
N GLU A 714 31.41 -50.61 19.98
CA GLU A 714 31.43 -50.09 21.35
C GLU A 714 32.49 -48.97 21.54
N ALA A 715 33.61 -49.06 20.81
CA ALA A 715 34.65 -48.03 20.84
C ALA A 715 34.18 -46.72 20.21
N PHE A 716 33.38 -46.79 19.14
CA PHE A 716 32.74 -45.63 18.52
C PHE A 716 31.66 -45.06 19.43
N GLN A 717 30.81 -45.89 20.04
CA GLN A 717 29.77 -45.45 20.97
C GLN A 717 30.35 -44.67 22.15
N ASN A 718 31.43 -45.14 22.76
CA ASN A 718 32.09 -44.44 23.88
C ASN A 718 32.80 -43.14 23.48
N ARG A 719 33.04 -42.93 22.18
CA ARG A 719 33.71 -41.74 21.64
C ARG A 719 32.72 -40.62 21.27
N VAL A 720 31.51 -41.00 20.88
CA VAL A 720 30.37 -40.10 20.66
C VAL A 720 29.83 -39.67 22.01
#